data_AF-A0A922I086-F1
#
_entry.id   AF-A0A922I086-F1
#
_cell.length_a   1.000
_cell.length_b   1.000
_cell.length_c   1.000
_cell.angle_alpha   90.00
_cell.angle_beta   90.00
_cell.angle_gamma   90.00
#
_symmetry.space_group_name_H-M   'P 1'
#
loop_
_entity.id
_entity.type
_entity.pdbx_description
1 polymer ?
#
loop_
_entity_poly.entity_id
_entity_poly.type
_entity_poly.pdbx_seq_one_letter_code
_entity_poly.pdbx_strand_id
1 'polypeptide(L)'
;MMKSFFISILTCWLIISANGKYLTKVSQTDNDNDVYQIGFGIGDITGPAAEINMMGYAKLGQNTRGIHLRLYSRAMVVADQSGTRVAYVNVDLCGSAQILKILVVEELQKIYGNDVYTHENVLISATHTHAGPGGYFQYLLYIVTTEGYIKESTHAIVSGVVKSIRDAHDNMEPGHMYYTEGTLTNASSNRSPASYLQNPEEERAQYEHNTDKTFQLLKFTDLNGKPIGMVNWFAVHGVSMNNTNKLISSDNKGYASITFEQDFNGYTNVGKGPFVAIFGQSNEGDSTPNIMGARCLDTGKPCDFVHSTCNGKNELCVAFGPGKDMFESTKIIGERQYLKAKELFEKANETIKGDVHFVYQNIDMAKQTVTLDDGREVKTCPAALGFSFAAGTTDGEGAAIFHQGTKKGEENKFFDFIRDFILHPSKELLECQAPKAILLPVGEMKFPYEWAPELMPTQMFEIGNLVIVGLPGEFTTMSGRRIRNDIRKIYADHGRDVHVILSGLANTYSNYITTPEEYEFQRYEGGSTLFGPHTLDAYRQQFRYLAKQMLSREKISSPGPKFPNLLKKEITLKPGVVYDAAIRHHFGDAIVQPKETYHAGERVEVKFCAANPRNNLKLEKTYLTVERYENDEWIVVATDANWETMFIWNRDSVLLGTSDATVLWDIPLDTKPGLYRIRYFGDHKNIIGKIQEFEGASREFKVNELPSF
;
A
#
# COMPACT_ATOMS: atom_id res chain seq x y z
N MET A 1 74.55 -13.33 44.26
CA MET A 1 73.39 -14.25 44.32
C MET A 1 72.41 -13.79 43.25
N MET A 2 72.47 -14.36 42.05
CA MET A 2 71.75 -15.58 41.66
C MET A 2 70.23 -15.45 41.80
N LYS A 3 69.60 -15.37 40.61
CA LYS A 3 68.32 -15.96 40.20
C LYS A 3 67.05 -15.55 40.96
N SER A 4 66.07 -15.18 40.13
CA SER A 4 64.64 -14.96 40.42
C SER A 4 64.29 -13.54 40.82
N PHE A 5 64.05 -12.67 39.83
CA PHE A 5 63.03 -11.61 39.84
C PHE A 5 63.12 -10.89 38.49
N PHE A 6 62.33 -11.28 37.49
CA PHE A 6 61.90 -10.47 36.32
C PHE A 6 61.06 -11.35 35.38
N ILE A 7 59.83 -11.67 35.79
CA ILE A 7 58.74 -12.08 34.89
C ILE A 7 57.46 -11.46 35.44
N SER A 8 57.12 -10.27 34.94
CA SER A 8 55.74 -9.79 34.83
C SER A 8 55.79 -8.55 33.93
N ILE A 9 54.86 -8.45 32.97
CA ILE A 9 54.81 -7.46 31.87
C ILE A 9 55.57 -7.91 30.59
N LEU A 10 55.10 -8.96 29.91
CA LEU A 10 55.05 -9.04 28.44
C LEU A 10 54.28 -10.29 27.92
N THR A 11 53.05 -10.51 28.38
CA THR A 11 52.17 -11.58 27.83
C THR A 11 50.73 -11.12 27.85
N CYS A 12 50.36 -10.25 26.91
CA CYS A 12 48.96 -10.03 26.53
C CYS A 12 48.80 -9.55 25.07
N TRP A 13 49.79 -9.77 24.21
CA TRP A 13 49.80 -9.29 22.81
C TRP A 13 50.10 -10.38 21.76
N LEU A 14 50.01 -11.67 22.12
CA LEU A 14 50.32 -12.78 21.21
C LEU A 14 49.38 -13.99 21.32
N ILE A 15 48.13 -13.78 21.77
CA ILE A 15 47.06 -14.80 21.73
C ILE A 15 45.74 -14.17 21.28
N ILE A 16 45.74 -13.47 20.14
CA ILE A 16 44.56 -13.24 19.28
C ILE A 16 45.05 -13.25 17.82
N SER A 17 45.65 -14.35 17.39
CA SER A 17 46.00 -14.61 15.99
C SER A 17 45.93 -16.10 15.63
N ALA A 18 45.14 -16.87 16.38
CA ALA A 18 44.92 -18.29 16.15
C ALA A 18 43.51 -18.70 16.61
N ASN A 19 42.50 -18.09 16.01
CA ASN A 19 41.17 -18.68 15.85
C ASN A 19 40.68 -18.26 14.45
N GLY A 20 41.45 -18.69 13.45
CA GLY A 20 40.94 -18.81 12.10
C GLY A 20 39.78 -19.78 12.15
N LYS A 21 38.56 -19.25 12.08
CA LYS A 21 37.40 -20.05 11.74
C LYS A 21 37.76 -20.77 10.45
N TYR A 22 37.68 -22.10 10.49
CA TYR A 22 37.72 -22.95 9.32
C TYR A 22 36.64 -22.48 8.35
N LEU A 23 37.01 -21.59 7.42
CA LEU A 23 36.40 -21.53 6.11
C LEU A 23 36.77 -22.87 5.47
N THR A 24 35.91 -23.87 5.64
CA THR A 24 35.86 -24.99 4.71
C THR A 24 35.74 -24.37 3.33
N LYS A 25 36.84 -24.44 2.58
CA LYS A 25 36.86 -24.23 1.13
C LYS A 25 35.85 -25.23 0.58
N VAL A 26 34.62 -24.76 0.37
CA VAL A 26 33.62 -25.47 -0.43
C VAL A 26 34.32 -25.75 -1.75
N SER A 27 34.43 -27.03 -2.09
CA SER A 27 34.92 -27.40 -3.40
C SER A 27 34.08 -26.65 -4.43
N GLN A 28 34.74 -25.96 -5.37
CA GLN A 28 34.09 -25.51 -6.59
C GLN A 28 33.42 -26.72 -7.25
N THR A 29 32.13 -26.87 -7.00
CA THR A 29 31.24 -27.82 -7.64
C THR A 29 30.00 -27.00 -7.97
N ASP A 30 29.91 -26.63 -9.25
CA ASP A 30 28.89 -25.82 -9.93
C ASP A 30 28.51 -24.48 -9.28
N ASN A 31 28.95 -23.41 -9.93
CA ASN A 31 28.79 -22.01 -9.56
C ASN A 31 27.39 -21.50 -9.97
N ASP A 32 26.34 -22.12 -9.45
CA ASP A 32 24.99 -21.57 -9.57
C ASP A 32 24.87 -20.41 -8.57
N ASN A 33 24.89 -19.16 -9.04
CA ASN A 33 24.64 -17.96 -8.21
C ASN A 33 23.17 -17.92 -7.76
N ASP A 34 22.72 -18.91 -6.99
CA ASP A 34 21.32 -19.16 -6.64
C ASP A 34 21.03 -19.09 -5.13
N VAL A 35 22.07 -18.81 -4.33
CA VAL A 35 21.98 -18.54 -2.90
C VAL A 35 22.12 -17.05 -2.62
N TYR A 36 21.17 -16.49 -1.88
CA TYR A 36 21.13 -15.10 -1.45
C TYR A 36 21.09 -14.99 0.08
N GLN A 37 21.48 -13.85 0.63
CA GLN A 37 21.08 -13.47 1.99
C GLN A 37 19.69 -12.84 1.90
N ILE A 38 18.71 -13.46 2.54
CA ILE A 38 17.29 -13.09 2.44
C ILE A 38 16.78 -12.83 3.84
N GLY A 39 16.08 -11.71 4.02
CA GLY A 39 15.40 -11.42 5.27
C GLY A 39 14.06 -10.77 5.04
N PHE A 40 13.12 -11.08 5.94
CA PHE A 40 11.77 -10.54 5.96
C PHE A 40 11.49 -9.83 7.27
N GLY A 41 10.68 -8.78 7.21
CA GLY A 41 10.30 -8.01 8.38
C GLY A 41 8.92 -7.37 8.24
N ILE A 42 8.26 -7.17 9.37
CA ILE A 42 6.93 -6.57 9.45
C ILE A 42 6.90 -5.49 10.53
N GLY A 43 6.22 -4.39 10.27
CA GLY A 43 6.02 -3.30 11.22
C GLY A 43 4.64 -2.68 11.10
N ASP A 44 4.01 -2.39 12.23
CA ASP A 44 2.71 -1.72 12.30
C ASP A 44 2.85 -0.26 11.83
N ILE A 45 2.05 0.12 10.83
CA ILE A 45 1.98 1.48 10.27
C ILE A 45 0.60 2.11 10.50
N THR A 46 -0.21 1.52 11.37
CA THR A 46 -1.59 1.97 11.62
C THR A 46 -1.59 3.38 12.20
N GLY A 47 -2.11 4.32 11.42
CA GLY A 47 -2.26 5.71 11.82
C GLY A 47 -3.45 5.95 12.77
N PRO A 48 -3.89 7.22 12.91
CA PRO A 48 -4.95 7.60 13.85
C PRO A 48 -6.32 6.96 13.54
N ALA A 49 -6.79 6.12 14.45
CA ALA A 49 -8.06 5.39 14.34
C ALA A 49 -9.32 6.23 14.56
N ALA A 50 -9.20 7.53 14.79
CA ALA A 50 -10.34 8.43 14.97
C ALA A 50 -10.15 9.79 14.30
N GLU A 51 -11.24 10.39 13.81
CA GLU A 51 -11.39 11.80 13.42
C GLU A 51 -10.52 12.29 12.23
N ILE A 52 -9.72 11.41 11.62
CA ILE A 52 -8.88 11.73 10.46
C ILE A 52 -9.50 11.19 9.18
N ASN A 53 -9.57 12.00 8.13
CA ASN A 53 -10.13 11.57 6.85
C ASN A 53 -9.30 10.43 6.25
N MET A 54 -9.98 9.45 5.68
CA MET A 54 -9.34 8.32 5.03
C MET A 54 -8.79 8.72 3.65
N MET A 55 -7.67 8.12 3.25
CA MET A 55 -7.03 8.42 1.97
C MET A 55 -7.55 7.48 0.88
N GLY A 56 -7.87 8.04 -0.29
CA GLY A 56 -8.29 7.28 -1.47
C GLY A 56 -9.50 7.90 -2.16
N TYR A 57 -10.68 7.75 -1.56
CA TYR A 57 -11.95 8.21 -2.14
C TYR A 57 -12.15 9.73 -2.19
N ALA A 58 -11.27 10.50 -1.55
CA ALA A 58 -11.39 11.97 -1.46
C ALA A 58 -12.75 12.45 -0.90
N LYS A 59 -13.43 11.63 -0.09
CA LYS A 59 -14.77 11.90 0.44
C LYS A 59 -14.69 12.63 1.78
N LEU A 60 -15.05 13.90 1.78
CA LEU A 60 -15.17 14.69 3.02
C LEU A 60 -16.12 13.99 4.00
N GLY A 61 -15.69 13.87 5.26
CA GLY A 61 -16.48 13.21 6.31
C GLY A 61 -16.33 11.68 6.37
N GLN A 62 -15.58 11.05 5.46
CA GLN A 62 -15.08 9.68 5.62
C GLN A 62 -13.92 9.64 6.62
N ASN A 63 -14.20 10.06 7.86
CA ASN A 63 -13.22 10.10 8.93
C ASN A 63 -13.18 8.75 9.63
N THR A 64 -11.97 8.33 10.02
CA THR A 64 -11.74 7.12 10.82
C THR A 64 -12.57 7.17 12.11
N ARG A 65 -13.13 6.02 12.47
CA ARG A 65 -13.95 5.77 13.67
C ARG A 65 -13.67 4.39 14.25
N GLY A 66 -12.46 3.87 14.07
CA GLY A 66 -12.11 2.54 14.53
C GLY A 66 -11.18 1.79 13.60
N ILE A 67 -11.02 0.50 13.88
CA ILE A 67 -10.17 -0.44 13.18
C ILE A 67 -10.96 -1.72 12.94
N HIS A 68 -10.92 -2.20 11.69
CA HIS A 68 -11.27 -3.56 11.33
C HIS A 68 -10.01 -4.41 11.15
N LEU A 69 -9.04 -3.91 10.39
CA LEU A 69 -7.71 -4.51 10.27
C LEU A 69 -6.64 -3.45 10.50
N ARG A 70 -5.58 -3.83 11.22
CA ARG A 70 -4.33 -3.07 11.29
C ARG A 70 -3.68 -2.98 9.90
N LEU A 71 -2.85 -1.94 9.71
CA LEU A 71 -2.08 -1.70 8.51
C LEU A 71 -0.61 -2.03 8.78
N TYR A 72 0.04 -2.76 7.87
CA TYR A 72 1.43 -3.17 8.04
C TYR A 72 2.34 -2.69 6.90
N SER A 73 3.59 -2.41 7.25
CA SER A 73 4.71 -2.42 6.33
C SER A 73 5.32 -3.81 6.34
N ARG A 74 5.48 -4.41 5.15
CA ARG A 74 6.17 -5.69 4.96
C ARG A 74 7.38 -5.46 4.07
N ALA A 75 8.56 -5.85 4.56
CA ALA A 75 9.82 -5.64 3.89
C ALA A 75 10.48 -6.98 3.54
N MET A 76 11.10 -7.00 2.36
CA MET A 76 12.01 -8.04 1.89
C MET A 76 13.37 -7.39 1.61
N VAL A 77 14.42 -7.90 2.24
CA VAL A 77 15.80 -7.53 1.94
C VAL A 77 16.49 -8.73 1.29
N VAL A 78 17.08 -8.51 0.13
CA VAL A 78 17.86 -9.52 -0.59
C VAL A 78 19.25 -8.96 -0.85
N ALA A 79 20.29 -9.72 -0.53
CA ALA A 79 21.66 -9.42 -0.89
C ALA A 79 22.32 -10.60 -1.61
N ASP A 80 23.10 -10.29 -2.64
CA ASP A 80 23.94 -11.28 -3.31
C ASP A 80 25.24 -11.56 -2.53
N GLN A 81 26.08 -12.43 -3.09
CA GLN A 81 27.37 -12.81 -2.49
C GLN A 81 28.39 -11.65 -2.44
N SER A 82 28.23 -10.61 -3.28
CA SER A 82 29.06 -9.41 -3.23
C SER A 82 28.67 -8.46 -2.08
N GLY A 83 27.49 -8.68 -1.50
CA GLY A 83 26.90 -7.84 -0.46
C GLY A 83 26.05 -6.69 -1.03
N THR A 84 25.91 -6.60 -2.36
CA THR A 84 24.96 -5.69 -3.02
C THR A 84 23.56 -6.11 -2.64
N ARG A 85 22.75 -5.15 -2.20
CA ARG A 85 21.45 -5.43 -1.59
C ARG A 85 20.38 -4.45 -2.02
N VAL A 86 19.15 -4.95 -2.02
CA VAL A 86 17.93 -4.17 -2.24
C VAL A 86 16.93 -4.41 -1.12
N ALA A 87 16.17 -3.38 -0.77
CA ALA A 87 15.02 -3.47 0.12
C ALA A 87 13.74 -3.15 -0.66
N TYR A 88 12.89 -4.15 -0.83
CA TYR A 88 11.54 -4.00 -1.35
C TYR A 88 10.56 -3.93 -0.18
N VAL A 89 9.77 -2.87 -0.11
CA VAL A 89 8.76 -2.68 0.93
C VAL A 89 7.40 -2.52 0.28
N ASN A 90 6.40 -3.22 0.80
CA ASN A 90 5.01 -3.01 0.46
C ASN A 90 4.25 -2.57 1.71
N VAL A 91 3.54 -1.44 1.62
CA VAL A 91 2.78 -0.86 2.74
C VAL A 91 1.29 -0.92 2.51
N ASP A 92 0.53 -1.23 3.57
CA ASP A 92 -0.93 -1.17 3.58
C ASP A 92 -1.43 0.29 3.61
N LEU A 93 -1.20 1.03 2.52
CA LEU A 93 -1.60 2.43 2.33
C LEU A 93 -2.27 2.64 0.97
N CYS A 94 -2.92 3.80 0.80
CA CYS A 94 -3.45 4.24 -0.49
C CYS A 94 -2.33 4.53 -1.51
N GLY A 95 -1.10 4.77 -1.09
CA GLY A 95 0.00 5.06 -2.02
C GLY A 95 1.23 5.50 -1.29
N SER A 96 2.41 5.24 -1.85
CA SER A 96 3.65 5.78 -1.30
C SER A 96 3.73 7.28 -1.56
N ALA A 97 4.30 8.03 -0.62
CA ALA A 97 4.58 9.45 -0.79
C ALA A 97 6.09 9.68 -0.85
N GLN A 98 6.52 10.62 -1.70
CA GLN A 98 7.92 11.00 -1.82
C GLN A 98 8.57 11.35 -0.47
N ILE A 99 7.83 12.04 0.40
CA ILE A 99 8.33 12.42 1.73
C ILE A 99 8.57 11.21 2.63
N LEU A 100 7.78 10.14 2.50
CA LEU A 100 7.99 8.91 3.26
C LEU A 100 9.32 8.27 2.87
N LYS A 101 9.63 8.17 1.57
CA LYS A 101 10.92 7.63 1.11
C LYS A 101 12.10 8.45 1.61
N ILE A 102 11.99 9.79 1.61
CA ILE A 102 13.02 10.69 2.17
C ILE A 102 13.25 10.38 3.64
N LEU A 103 12.21 10.40 4.47
CA LEU A 103 12.33 10.20 5.90
C LEU A 103 12.82 8.78 6.26
N VAL A 104 12.32 7.75 5.56
CA VAL A 104 12.76 6.36 5.78
C VAL A 104 14.24 6.19 5.48
N VAL A 105 14.72 6.69 4.33
CA VAL A 105 16.15 6.60 3.98
C VAL A 105 17.00 7.38 4.98
N GLU A 106 16.57 8.58 5.39
CA GLU A 106 17.27 9.37 6.42
C GLU A 106 17.38 8.62 7.76
N GLU A 107 16.32 7.93 8.21
CA GLU A 107 16.37 7.12 9.44
C GLU A 107 17.24 5.87 9.28
N LEU A 108 17.15 5.16 8.15
CA LEU A 108 18.01 4.00 7.89
C LEU A 108 19.49 4.37 7.84
N GLN A 109 19.83 5.53 7.28
CA GLN A 109 21.20 6.02 7.22
C GLN A 109 21.76 6.36 8.60
N LYS A 110 20.91 6.78 9.56
CA LYS A 110 21.32 6.95 10.96
C LYS A 110 21.67 5.62 11.64
N ILE A 111 21.02 4.54 11.24
CA ILE A 111 21.21 3.19 11.83
C ILE A 111 22.39 2.47 11.18
N TYR A 112 22.43 2.46 9.84
CA TYR A 112 23.32 1.61 9.05
C TYR A 112 24.44 2.37 8.32
N GLY A 113 24.48 3.71 8.43
CA GLY A 113 25.39 4.56 7.66
C GLY A 113 24.87 4.90 6.27
N ASN A 114 25.56 5.81 5.57
CA ASN A 114 25.07 6.44 4.34
C ASN A 114 25.05 5.53 3.11
N ASP A 115 25.78 4.40 3.14
CA ASP A 115 26.05 3.58 1.95
C ASP A 115 25.21 2.30 1.89
N VAL A 116 24.59 1.87 3.00
CA VAL A 116 23.87 0.58 3.07
C VAL A 116 22.48 0.68 2.44
N TYR A 117 21.73 1.70 2.83
CA TYR A 117 20.39 1.98 2.31
C TYR A 117 20.32 3.41 1.80
N THR A 118 20.04 3.55 0.51
CA THR A 118 19.95 4.81 -0.21
C THR A 118 18.62 4.87 -0.97
N HIS A 119 18.34 6.01 -1.61
CA HIS A 119 17.21 6.11 -2.52
C HIS A 119 17.27 5.12 -3.69
N GLU A 120 18.47 4.65 -4.06
CA GLU A 120 18.71 3.81 -5.22
C GLU A 120 18.33 2.35 -4.98
N ASN A 121 18.51 1.85 -3.75
CA ASN A 121 18.28 0.44 -3.40
C ASN A 121 17.13 0.20 -2.41
N VAL A 122 16.37 1.23 -2.04
CA VAL A 122 15.11 1.11 -1.28
C VAL A 122 13.93 1.44 -2.19
N LEU A 123 12.97 0.53 -2.33
CA LEU A 123 11.73 0.72 -3.09
C LEU A 123 10.54 0.52 -2.15
N ILE A 124 9.67 1.53 -2.04
CA ILE A 124 8.46 1.49 -1.20
C ILE A 124 7.23 1.53 -2.10
N SER A 125 6.51 0.42 -2.22
CA SER A 125 5.24 0.26 -2.95
C SER A 125 4.07 0.15 -1.97
N ALA A 126 2.84 0.29 -2.44
CA ALA A 126 1.65 0.25 -1.60
C ALA A 126 0.58 -0.72 -2.13
N THR A 127 -0.24 -1.26 -1.24
CA THR A 127 -1.38 -2.11 -1.61
C THR A 127 -2.54 -1.35 -2.25
N HIS A 128 -2.51 -0.01 -2.19
CA HIS A 128 -3.59 0.86 -2.61
C HIS A 128 -4.91 0.61 -1.86
N THR A 129 -4.85 0.37 -0.55
CA THR A 129 -6.07 0.36 0.29
C THR A 129 -6.63 1.78 0.40
N HIS A 130 -7.93 1.94 0.16
CA HIS A 130 -8.65 3.21 0.37
C HIS A 130 -9.21 3.33 1.81
N ALA A 131 -8.83 2.40 2.69
CA ALA A 131 -9.32 2.32 4.05
C ALA A 131 -8.26 2.66 5.13
N GLY A 132 -7.22 3.43 4.80
CA GLY A 132 -6.23 3.95 5.75
C GLY A 132 -6.40 5.45 6.06
N PRO A 133 -5.95 5.95 7.22
CA PRO A 133 -5.96 7.40 7.51
C PRO A 133 -4.97 8.15 6.60
N GLY A 134 -5.38 9.33 6.11
CA GLY A 134 -4.54 10.16 5.25
C GLY A 134 -3.61 11.12 5.98
N GLY A 135 -3.21 12.19 5.28
CA GLY A 135 -2.42 13.29 5.84
C GLY A 135 -0.91 13.05 5.89
N TYR A 136 -0.39 12.12 5.08
CA TYR A 136 1.03 11.77 5.03
C TYR A 136 1.73 12.18 3.72
N PHE A 137 1.03 12.89 2.83
CA PHE A 137 1.60 13.52 1.64
C PHE A 137 2.12 14.92 1.96
N GLN A 138 3.05 15.41 1.14
CA GLN A 138 3.61 16.78 1.26
C GLN A 138 3.08 17.77 0.22
N TYR A 139 2.21 17.32 -0.68
CA TYR A 139 1.69 18.13 -1.77
C TYR A 139 0.22 18.44 -1.50
N LEU A 140 -0.16 19.71 -1.66
CA LEU A 140 -1.44 20.21 -1.16
C LEU A 140 -2.64 19.41 -1.70
N LEU A 141 -2.62 19.03 -2.99
CA LEU A 141 -3.68 18.26 -3.63
C LEU A 141 -4.10 17.03 -2.81
N TYR A 142 -3.13 16.33 -2.21
CA TYR A 142 -3.37 15.06 -1.53
C TYR A 142 -3.71 15.20 -0.04
N ILE A 143 -3.67 16.40 0.51
CA ILE A 143 -3.96 16.65 1.94
C ILE A 143 -5.16 17.57 2.16
N VAL A 144 -5.75 18.14 1.09
CA VAL A 144 -6.94 19.01 1.21
C VAL A 144 -8.10 18.28 1.88
N THR A 145 -8.39 17.03 1.50
CA THR A 145 -9.50 16.25 2.07
C THR A 145 -9.22 15.77 3.49
N THR A 146 -7.95 15.63 3.85
CA THR A 146 -7.51 15.33 5.23
C THR A 146 -7.45 16.57 6.10
N GLU A 147 -7.80 17.72 5.53
CA GLU A 147 -7.70 19.04 6.15
C GLU A 147 -6.26 19.33 6.64
N GLY A 148 -5.28 18.85 5.86
CA GLY A 148 -3.86 19.11 6.04
C GLY A 148 -3.02 17.89 6.41
N TYR A 149 -1.77 18.16 6.79
CA TYR A 149 -0.76 17.18 7.16
C TYR A 149 -0.96 16.68 8.60
N ILE A 150 -0.90 15.37 8.79
CA ILE A 150 -1.14 14.67 10.06
C ILE A 150 0.17 13.98 10.48
N LYS A 151 0.81 14.56 11.50
CA LYS A 151 2.12 14.09 11.99
C LYS A 151 2.03 12.66 12.53
N GLU A 152 0.93 12.33 13.20
CA GLU A 152 0.65 11.00 13.73
C GLU A 152 0.69 9.94 12.63
N SER A 153 0.05 10.19 11.49
CA SER A 153 0.07 9.29 10.32
C SER A 153 1.48 9.09 9.79
N THR A 154 2.22 10.18 9.54
CA THR A 154 3.59 10.07 8.99
C THR A 154 4.53 9.38 9.97
N HIS A 155 4.43 9.68 11.27
CA HIS A 155 5.26 9.04 12.29
C HIS A 155 5.02 7.53 12.37
N ALA A 156 3.77 7.09 12.37
CA ALA A 156 3.42 5.66 12.36
C ALA A 156 4.02 4.95 11.13
N ILE A 157 3.83 5.54 9.95
CA ILE A 157 4.30 4.96 8.69
C ILE A 157 5.83 4.87 8.66
N VAL A 158 6.55 5.97 8.92
CA VAL A 158 8.02 5.98 8.88
C VAL A 158 8.59 5.01 9.91
N SER A 159 8.06 4.99 11.13
CA SER A 159 8.55 4.10 12.19
C SER A 159 8.33 2.62 11.84
N GLY A 160 7.14 2.27 11.33
CA GLY A 160 6.83 0.89 10.93
C GLY A 160 7.62 0.43 9.70
N VAL A 161 7.87 1.30 8.72
CA VAL A 161 8.72 0.99 7.55
C VAL A 161 10.19 0.83 7.94
N VAL A 162 10.71 1.71 8.79
CA VAL A 162 12.09 1.57 9.29
C VAL A 162 12.23 0.29 10.10
N LYS A 163 11.25 -0.03 10.95
CA LYS A 163 11.20 -1.28 11.71
C LYS A 163 11.19 -2.48 10.78
N SER A 164 10.31 -2.53 9.78
CA SER A 164 10.21 -3.69 8.89
C SER A 164 11.50 -3.92 8.10
N ILE A 165 12.14 -2.87 7.58
CA ILE A 165 13.44 -2.98 6.90
C ILE A 165 14.54 -3.42 7.87
N ARG A 166 14.58 -2.85 9.08
CA ARG A 166 15.57 -3.22 10.10
C ARG A 166 15.43 -4.69 10.49
N ASP A 167 14.21 -5.13 10.79
CA ASP A 167 13.94 -6.50 11.17
C ASP A 167 14.23 -7.47 10.00
N ALA A 168 13.97 -7.06 8.75
CA ALA A 168 14.40 -7.83 7.57
C ALA A 168 15.93 -7.90 7.44
N HIS A 169 16.63 -6.79 7.63
CA HIS A 169 18.09 -6.74 7.58
C HIS A 169 18.73 -7.63 8.65
N ASP A 170 18.29 -7.48 9.89
CA ASP A 170 18.90 -8.11 11.06
C ASP A 170 18.64 -9.62 11.10
N ASN A 171 17.58 -10.09 10.41
CA ASN A 171 17.22 -11.51 10.28
C ASN A 171 17.61 -12.12 8.92
N MET A 172 18.50 -11.48 8.14
CA MET A 172 18.94 -12.08 6.88
C MET A 172 19.64 -13.43 7.11
N GLU A 173 19.23 -14.44 6.34
CA GLU A 173 19.83 -15.77 6.34
C GLU A 173 20.07 -16.28 4.91
N PRO A 174 21.03 -17.19 4.69
CA PRO A 174 21.23 -17.79 3.39
C PRO A 174 20.01 -18.61 2.96
N GLY A 175 19.59 -18.45 1.71
CA GLY A 175 18.42 -19.13 1.19
C GLY A 175 18.26 -19.02 -0.32
N HIS A 176 17.16 -19.57 -0.82
CA HIS A 176 16.82 -19.64 -2.24
C HIS A 176 15.52 -18.89 -2.54
N MET A 177 15.38 -18.46 -3.79
CA MET A 177 14.17 -17.81 -4.30
C MET A 177 13.63 -18.60 -5.50
N TYR A 178 12.32 -18.78 -5.54
CA TYR A 178 11.64 -19.53 -6.60
C TYR A 178 10.53 -18.69 -7.22
N TYR A 179 10.56 -18.56 -8.55
CA TYR A 179 9.52 -17.88 -9.32
C TYR A 179 8.44 -18.84 -9.79
N THR A 180 7.23 -18.30 -9.89
CA THR A 180 6.12 -18.92 -10.59
C THR A 180 5.09 -17.86 -10.95
N GLU A 181 4.22 -18.15 -11.92
CA GLU A 181 3.08 -17.31 -12.25
C GLU A 181 1.87 -18.17 -12.62
N GLY A 182 0.69 -17.55 -12.55
CA GLY A 182 -0.54 -18.15 -13.04
C GLY A 182 -1.58 -17.09 -13.36
N THR A 183 -2.78 -17.53 -13.70
CA THR A 183 -3.90 -16.64 -14.06
C THR A 183 -4.95 -16.61 -12.96
N LEU A 184 -5.38 -15.42 -12.54
CA LEU A 184 -6.50 -15.21 -11.60
C LEU A 184 -7.59 -14.37 -12.26
N THR A 185 -8.66 -15.02 -12.73
CA THR A 185 -9.69 -14.36 -13.56
C THR A 185 -10.86 -13.77 -12.77
N ASN A 186 -11.16 -14.32 -11.60
CA ASN A 186 -12.36 -14.01 -10.81
C ASN A 186 -12.10 -13.05 -9.64
N ALA A 187 -11.03 -12.25 -9.67
CA ALA A 187 -10.71 -11.29 -8.60
C ALA A 187 -10.69 -9.83 -9.05
N SER A 188 -10.79 -9.56 -10.35
CA SER A 188 -10.76 -8.21 -10.89
C SER A 188 -11.63 -8.04 -12.14
N SER A 189 -11.98 -6.80 -12.47
CA SER A 189 -12.69 -6.40 -13.70
C SER A 189 -12.21 -5.03 -14.17
N ASN A 190 -12.38 -4.70 -15.45
CA ASN A 190 -12.00 -3.36 -15.93
C ASN A 190 -13.12 -2.35 -15.61
N ARG A 191 -12.80 -1.23 -14.95
CA ARG A 191 -13.77 -0.16 -14.60
C ARG A 191 -13.89 0.95 -15.64
N SER A 192 -13.00 0.96 -16.63
CA SER A 192 -12.99 1.87 -17.78
C SER A 192 -12.85 1.12 -19.12
N PRO A 193 -13.71 0.10 -19.39
CA PRO A 193 -13.57 -0.75 -20.58
C PRO A 193 -13.70 0.03 -21.89
N ALA A 194 -14.48 1.12 -21.91
CA ALA A 194 -14.61 1.99 -23.07
C ALA A 194 -13.27 2.65 -23.48
N SER A 195 -12.44 3.04 -22.50
CA SER A 195 -11.09 3.56 -22.74
C SER A 195 -10.15 2.46 -23.20
N TYR A 196 -10.18 1.27 -22.59
CA TYR A 196 -9.35 0.13 -23.02
C TYR A 196 -9.58 -0.20 -24.51
N LEU A 197 -10.82 -0.14 -24.98
CA LEU A 197 -11.19 -0.40 -26.38
C LEU A 197 -10.60 0.60 -27.38
N GLN A 198 -10.09 1.76 -26.94
CA GLN A 198 -9.43 2.73 -27.81
C GLN A 198 -8.00 2.32 -28.17
N ASN A 199 -7.36 1.43 -27.40
CA ASN A 199 -6.06 0.87 -27.78
C ASN A 199 -6.18 0.11 -29.13
N PRO A 200 -5.12 0.09 -29.96
CA PRO A 200 -5.14 -0.58 -31.26
C PRO A 200 -5.68 -2.00 -31.21
N GLU A 201 -6.55 -2.36 -32.14
CA GLU A 201 -7.19 -3.69 -32.16
C GLU A 201 -6.18 -4.83 -32.22
N GLU A 202 -5.13 -4.66 -33.04
CA GLU A 202 -4.02 -5.61 -33.17
C GLU A 202 -3.20 -5.80 -31.89
N GLU A 203 -3.10 -4.76 -31.05
CA GLU A 203 -2.47 -4.85 -29.73
C GLU A 203 -3.41 -5.55 -28.75
N ARG A 204 -4.69 -5.19 -28.73
CA ARG A 204 -5.69 -5.82 -27.86
C ARG A 204 -5.84 -7.31 -28.16
N ALA A 205 -5.76 -7.73 -29.42
CA ALA A 205 -5.88 -9.13 -29.84
C ALA A 205 -4.77 -10.04 -29.29
N GLN A 206 -3.66 -9.47 -28.78
CA GLN A 206 -2.58 -10.22 -28.13
C GLN A 206 -2.93 -10.66 -26.70
N TYR A 207 -4.05 -10.17 -26.14
CA TYR A 207 -4.44 -10.42 -24.76
C TYR A 207 -5.88 -10.93 -24.68
N GLU A 208 -6.10 -11.98 -23.90
CA GLU A 208 -7.44 -12.56 -23.71
C GLU A 208 -8.38 -11.64 -22.91
N HIS A 209 -7.83 -10.82 -22.02
CA HIS A 209 -8.59 -10.02 -21.08
C HIS A 209 -8.23 -8.53 -21.15
N ASN A 210 -9.16 -7.67 -20.77
CA ASN A 210 -8.96 -6.22 -20.63
C ASN A 210 -8.47 -5.79 -19.24
N THR A 211 -8.09 -6.75 -18.40
CA THR A 211 -7.36 -6.54 -17.13
C THR A 211 -6.17 -7.47 -17.12
N ASP A 212 -5.11 -7.12 -16.40
CA ASP A 212 -3.99 -8.04 -16.20
C ASP A 212 -4.40 -9.14 -15.23
N LYS A 213 -4.55 -10.37 -15.75
CA LYS A 213 -4.89 -11.55 -14.94
C LYS A 213 -3.67 -12.31 -14.47
N THR A 214 -2.46 -11.87 -14.85
CA THR A 214 -1.20 -12.49 -14.45
C THR A 214 -0.98 -12.29 -12.96
N PHE A 215 -0.79 -13.39 -12.24
CA PHE A 215 -0.54 -13.44 -10.81
C PHE A 215 0.86 -14.00 -10.62
N GLN A 216 1.82 -13.13 -10.31
CA GLN A 216 3.25 -13.47 -10.25
C GLN A 216 3.66 -13.66 -8.79
N LEU A 217 4.42 -14.72 -8.47
CA LEU A 217 4.79 -15.05 -7.10
C LEU A 217 6.27 -15.44 -7.00
N LEU A 218 6.92 -14.95 -5.95
CA LEU A 218 8.21 -15.39 -5.46
C LEU A 218 8.05 -16.08 -4.12
N LYS A 219 8.59 -17.30 -4.02
CA LYS A 219 8.72 -18.07 -2.78
C LYS A 219 10.16 -18.00 -2.30
N PHE A 220 10.34 -17.91 -0.99
CA PHE A 220 11.65 -17.84 -0.36
C PHE A 220 11.78 -18.95 0.67
N THR A 221 12.93 -19.62 0.68
CA THR A 221 13.25 -20.66 1.67
C THR A 221 14.64 -20.46 2.24
N ASP A 222 14.88 -20.95 3.45
CA ASP A 222 16.23 -21.17 3.96
C ASP A 222 16.95 -22.27 3.14
N LEU A 223 18.22 -22.54 3.47
CA LEU A 223 18.99 -23.63 2.85
C LEU A 223 18.44 -25.05 3.13
N ASN A 224 17.56 -25.21 4.12
CA ASN A 224 16.92 -26.50 4.45
C ASN A 224 15.57 -26.67 3.72
N GLY A 225 15.16 -25.69 2.92
CA GLY A 225 13.86 -25.68 2.23
C GLY A 225 12.69 -25.26 3.12
N LYS A 226 12.94 -24.78 4.35
CA LYS A 226 11.91 -24.21 5.21
C LYS A 226 11.48 -22.86 4.62
N PRO A 227 10.17 -22.62 4.38
CA PRO A 227 9.74 -21.34 3.86
C PRO A 227 9.88 -20.20 4.88
N ILE A 228 10.34 -19.04 4.39
CA ILE A 228 10.61 -17.84 5.21
C ILE A 228 9.78 -16.63 4.80
N GLY A 229 9.25 -16.62 3.58
CA GLY A 229 8.33 -15.58 3.12
C GLY A 229 7.88 -15.78 1.68
N MET A 230 7.01 -14.89 1.22
CA MET A 230 6.61 -14.78 -0.18
C MET A 230 6.31 -13.35 -0.59
N VAL A 231 6.45 -13.07 -1.89
CA VAL A 231 6.03 -11.82 -2.51
C VAL A 231 5.19 -12.11 -3.74
N ASN A 232 4.02 -11.49 -3.83
CA ASN A 232 3.08 -11.59 -4.93
C ASN A 232 2.80 -10.22 -5.53
N TRP A 233 2.58 -10.17 -6.85
CA TRP A 233 2.04 -9.02 -7.56
C TRP A 233 0.81 -9.40 -8.39
N PHE A 234 -0.26 -8.61 -8.24
CA PHE A 234 -1.51 -8.77 -8.98
C PHE A 234 -2.28 -7.44 -9.08
N ALA A 235 -2.80 -7.09 -10.25
CA ALA A 235 -3.43 -5.81 -10.53
C ALA A 235 -4.92 -5.77 -10.12
N VAL A 236 -5.22 -5.22 -8.94
CA VAL A 236 -6.61 -4.98 -8.48
C VAL A 236 -6.65 -3.91 -7.37
N HIS A 237 -7.45 -2.85 -7.53
CA HIS A 237 -7.60 -1.80 -6.52
C HIS A 237 -7.98 -2.34 -5.12
N GLY A 238 -7.45 -1.72 -4.07
CA GLY A 238 -7.85 -1.94 -2.67
C GLY A 238 -9.10 -1.13 -2.30
N VAL A 239 -10.21 -1.39 -3.00
CA VAL A 239 -11.49 -0.64 -2.92
C VAL A 239 -12.69 -1.55 -2.70
N SER A 240 -12.49 -2.73 -2.10
CA SER A 240 -13.62 -3.58 -1.69
C SER A 240 -14.40 -2.95 -0.52
N MET A 241 -13.69 -2.29 0.39
CA MET A 241 -14.23 -1.43 1.44
C MET A 241 -14.59 -0.05 0.85
N ASN A 242 -15.86 0.15 0.51
CA ASN A 242 -16.29 1.36 -0.20
C ASN A 242 -16.23 2.66 0.64
N ASN A 243 -16.52 3.80 0.01
CA ASN A 243 -16.41 5.14 0.62
C ASN A 243 -17.38 5.45 1.79
N THR A 244 -18.26 4.51 2.15
CA THR A 244 -19.12 4.62 3.34
C THR A 244 -18.47 4.00 4.59
N ASN A 245 -17.42 3.18 4.40
CA ASN A 245 -16.61 2.65 5.48
C ASN A 245 -15.92 3.76 6.28
N LYS A 246 -15.83 3.55 7.60
CA LYS A 246 -15.11 4.42 8.55
C LYS A 246 -14.14 3.66 9.47
N LEU A 247 -13.94 2.36 9.25
CA LEU A 247 -12.98 1.55 9.99
C LEU A 247 -11.69 1.44 9.20
N ILE A 248 -10.55 1.58 9.87
CA ILE A 248 -9.25 1.32 9.24
C ILE A 248 -9.22 -0.14 8.77
N SER A 249 -8.80 -0.36 7.53
CA SER A 249 -8.65 -1.71 6.97
C SER A 249 -7.57 -1.75 5.89
N SER A 250 -6.85 -2.87 5.83
CA SER A 250 -5.89 -3.18 4.77
C SER A 250 -6.55 -3.77 3.50
N ASP A 251 -7.90 -3.78 3.45
CA ASP A 251 -8.72 -4.21 2.31
C ASP A 251 -8.39 -5.65 1.82
N ASN A 252 -8.67 -5.97 0.56
CA ASN A 252 -8.62 -7.32 0.03
C ASN A 252 -7.19 -7.90 -0.02
N LYS A 253 -6.17 -7.08 -0.34
CA LYS A 253 -4.76 -7.50 -0.35
C LYS A 253 -4.22 -7.73 1.06
N GLY A 254 -4.61 -6.88 2.00
CA GLY A 254 -4.25 -7.07 3.39
C GLY A 254 -4.89 -8.31 4.00
N TYR A 255 -6.17 -8.59 3.68
CA TYR A 255 -6.80 -9.86 4.06
C TYR A 255 -6.03 -11.06 3.52
N ALA A 256 -5.64 -11.03 2.23
CA ALA A 256 -4.86 -12.10 1.62
C ALA A 256 -3.50 -12.29 2.32
N SER A 257 -2.82 -11.19 2.65
CA SER A 257 -1.53 -11.19 3.36
C SER A 257 -1.66 -11.82 4.75
N ILE A 258 -2.61 -11.34 5.55
CA ILE A 258 -2.86 -11.81 6.92
C ILE A 258 -3.25 -13.30 6.91
N THR A 259 -4.14 -13.71 6.00
CA THR A 259 -4.59 -15.11 5.90
C THR A 259 -3.42 -16.04 5.55
N PHE A 260 -2.53 -15.62 4.64
CA PHE A 260 -1.35 -16.40 4.30
C PHE A 260 -0.35 -16.46 5.47
N GLU A 261 -0.13 -15.36 6.19
CA GLU A 261 0.74 -15.32 7.36
C GLU A 261 0.24 -16.26 8.47
N GLN A 262 -1.08 -16.36 8.66
CA GLN A 262 -1.69 -17.24 9.66
C GLN A 262 -1.42 -18.73 9.40
N ASP A 263 -1.28 -19.15 8.13
CA ASP A 263 -0.93 -20.55 7.78
C ASP A 263 0.44 -20.97 8.38
N PHE A 264 1.36 -20.01 8.61
CA PHE A 264 2.72 -20.27 9.09
C PHE A 264 2.95 -19.81 10.52
N ASN A 265 2.40 -18.64 10.90
CA ASN A 265 2.64 -18.02 12.19
C ASN A 265 1.57 -18.36 13.23
N GLY A 266 0.45 -18.95 12.80
CA GLY A 266 -0.70 -19.25 13.63
C GLY A 266 -1.66 -18.06 13.78
N TYR A 267 -2.92 -18.39 14.10
CA TYR A 267 -4.06 -17.48 14.04
C TYR A 267 -3.96 -16.24 14.94
N THR A 268 -3.32 -16.38 16.11
CA THR A 268 -3.21 -15.32 17.13
C THR A 268 -2.05 -14.36 16.89
N ASN A 269 -1.20 -14.64 15.90
CA ASN A 269 0.03 -13.89 15.62
C ASN A 269 -0.11 -12.97 14.40
N VAL A 270 -1.30 -12.41 14.15
CA VAL A 270 -1.47 -11.44 13.05
C VAL A 270 -0.54 -10.24 13.27
N GLY A 271 0.21 -9.86 12.23
CA GLY A 271 1.22 -8.80 12.32
C GLY A 271 2.49 -9.21 13.08
N LYS A 272 2.64 -10.48 13.43
CA LYS A 272 3.76 -11.05 14.19
C LYS A 272 4.24 -12.35 13.55
N GLY A 273 5.39 -12.83 14.00
CA GLY A 273 5.97 -14.10 13.56
C GLY A 273 6.99 -13.95 12.44
N PRO A 274 7.75 -15.02 12.17
CA PRO A 274 8.89 -14.98 11.25
C PRO A 274 8.50 -15.02 9.77
N PHE A 275 7.36 -15.62 9.40
CA PHE A 275 6.92 -15.69 8.01
C PHE A 275 6.20 -14.40 7.61
N VAL A 276 6.56 -13.80 6.47
CA VAL A 276 5.91 -12.58 5.95
C VAL A 276 5.37 -12.84 4.55
N ALA A 277 4.12 -12.42 4.31
CA ALA A 277 3.46 -12.58 3.03
C ALA A 277 3.11 -11.22 2.41
N ILE A 278 3.79 -10.85 1.33
CA ILE A 278 3.60 -9.56 0.66
C ILE A 278 2.67 -9.68 -0.55
N PHE A 279 1.50 -9.03 -0.53
CA PHE A 279 0.62 -8.90 -1.70
C PHE A 279 0.69 -7.47 -2.26
N GLY A 280 1.50 -7.28 -3.27
CA GLY A 280 1.73 -6.00 -3.95
C GLY A 280 0.78 -5.72 -5.11
N GLN A 281 0.80 -4.46 -5.54
CA GLN A 281 0.11 -3.96 -6.73
C GLN A 281 0.98 -4.07 -7.98
N SER A 282 0.36 -4.08 -9.16
CA SER A 282 1.05 -4.13 -10.47
C SER A 282 0.69 -2.90 -11.30
N ASN A 283 -0.29 -3.04 -12.19
CA ASN A 283 -0.80 -2.03 -13.12
C ASN A 283 -2.32 -2.00 -13.00
N GLU A 284 -2.78 -1.61 -11.82
CA GLU A 284 -4.17 -1.66 -11.36
C GLU A 284 -5.03 -0.48 -11.81
N GLY A 285 -4.49 0.54 -12.50
CA GLY A 285 -5.14 1.84 -12.69
C GLY A 285 -6.59 1.80 -13.20
N ASP A 286 -6.98 0.78 -13.97
CA ASP A 286 -8.34 0.56 -14.46
C ASP A 286 -8.98 -0.76 -13.99
N SER A 287 -8.46 -1.38 -12.91
CA SER A 287 -8.82 -2.71 -12.41
C SER A 287 -9.54 -2.66 -11.05
N THR A 288 -10.82 -3.01 -11.04
CA THR A 288 -11.66 -3.01 -9.83
C THR A 288 -11.86 -4.41 -9.23
N PRO A 289 -11.93 -4.57 -7.89
CA PRO A 289 -12.38 -5.79 -7.23
C PRO A 289 -13.91 -5.98 -7.26
N ASN A 290 -14.66 -4.96 -7.69
CA ASN A 290 -16.13 -4.94 -7.70
C ASN A 290 -16.68 -5.63 -8.96
N ILE A 291 -16.43 -6.94 -9.04
CA ILE A 291 -16.62 -7.76 -10.25
C ILE A 291 -18.07 -8.04 -10.66
N MET A 292 -19.07 -7.62 -9.88
CA MET A 292 -20.49 -7.77 -10.26
C MET A 292 -20.94 -6.69 -11.26
N GLY A 293 -20.04 -5.74 -11.57
CA GLY A 293 -20.22 -4.70 -12.56
C GLY A 293 -20.98 -3.49 -12.04
N ALA A 294 -20.90 -2.39 -12.81
CA ALA A 294 -21.51 -1.12 -12.47
C ALA A 294 -23.00 -1.09 -12.82
N ARG A 295 -23.84 -0.74 -11.83
CA ARG A 295 -25.30 -0.67 -11.96
C ARG A 295 -25.86 0.59 -11.33
N CYS A 296 -27.01 0.99 -11.84
CA CYS A 296 -27.79 2.10 -11.33
C CYS A 296 -28.49 1.73 -10.02
N LEU A 297 -28.24 2.49 -8.95
CA LEU A 297 -28.84 2.26 -7.63
C LEU A 297 -30.38 2.34 -7.64
N ASP A 298 -30.95 3.16 -8.51
CA ASP A 298 -32.39 3.41 -8.61
C ASP A 298 -33.15 2.36 -9.43
N THR A 299 -32.52 1.77 -10.45
CA THR A 299 -33.18 0.90 -11.44
C THR A 299 -32.60 -0.51 -11.53
N GLY A 300 -31.41 -0.76 -10.98
CA GLY A 300 -30.67 -2.02 -11.09
C GLY A 300 -30.09 -2.34 -12.47
N LYS A 301 -30.33 -1.46 -13.47
CA LYS A 301 -29.81 -1.61 -14.84
C LYS A 301 -28.31 -1.34 -14.89
N PRO A 302 -27.57 -1.91 -15.86
CA PRO A 302 -26.19 -1.51 -16.11
C PRO A 302 -26.08 0.00 -16.32
N CYS A 303 -25.00 0.60 -15.80
CA CYS A 303 -24.73 2.01 -16.04
C CYS A 303 -24.45 2.31 -17.53
N ASP A 304 -24.49 3.59 -17.88
CA ASP A 304 -23.94 4.05 -19.15
C ASP A 304 -22.47 3.63 -19.31
N PHE A 305 -22.14 3.05 -20.47
CA PHE A 305 -20.85 2.41 -20.72
C PHE A 305 -19.69 3.41 -20.84
N VAL A 306 -19.98 4.62 -21.33
CA VAL A 306 -18.95 5.62 -21.68
C VAL A 306 -18.71 6.60 -20.55
N HIS A 307 -19.78 7.05 -19.89
CA HIS A 307 -19.75 8.12 -18.89
C HIS A 307 -19.92 7.61 -17.46
N SER A 308 -20.27 6.33 -17.28
CA SER A 308 -20.56 5.75 -15.96
C SER A 308 -21.60 6.55 -15.20
N THR A 309 -22.73 6.81 -15.86
CA THR A 309 -23.85 7.56 -15.28
C THR A 309 -25.16 6.76 -15.36
N CYS A 310 -26.11 7.18 -14.52
CA CYS A 310 -27.49 6.72 -14.53
C CYS A 310 -28.38 7.96 -14.55
N ASN A 311 -29.17 8.12 -15.62
CA ASN A 311 -29.95 9.33 -15.86
C ASN A 311 -29.08 10.61 -15.81
N GLY A 312 -27.84 10.53 -16.31
CA GLY A 312 -26.88 11.63 -16.29
C GLY A 312 -26.31 11.95 -14.91
N LYS A 313 -26.37 11.03 -13.93
CA LYS A 313 -25.74 11.19 -12.61
C LYS A 313 -24.73 10.08 -12.35
N ASN A 314 -23.51 10.44 -11.96
CA ASN A 314 -22.46 9.49 -11.57
C ASN A 314 -22.72 8.86 -10.18
N GLU A 315 -23.28 9.62 -9.22
CA GLU A 315 -23.56 9.13 -7.84
C GLU A 315 -24.51 7.93 -7.80
N LEU A 316 -25.31 7.74 -8.84
CA LEU A 316 -26.21 6.60 -8.98
C LEU A 316 -25.55 5.38 -9.61
N CYS A 317 -24.37 5.52 -10.22
CA CYS A 317 -23.68 4.43 -10.89
C CYS A 317 -22.58 3.83 -10.01
N VAL A 318 -22.82 2.64 -9.45
CA VAL A 318 -21.91 2.00 -8.50
C VAL A 318 -21.59 0.57 -8.95
N ALA A 319 -20.32 0.18 -8.85
CA ALA A 319 -19.87 -1.19 -9.04
C ALA A 319 -19.97 -1.99 -7.73
N PHE A 320 -20.39 -3.24 -7.83
CA PHE A 320 -20.64 -4.08 -6.66
C PHE A 320 -19.61 -5.22 -6.53
N GLY A 321 -19.17 -5.46 -5.29
CA GLY A 321 -18.41 -6.64 -4.93
C GLY A 321 -19.26 -7.92 -4.96
N PRO A 322 -18.61 -9.10 -4.86
CA PRO A 322 -19.30 -10.39 -4.94
C PRO A 322 -20.02 -10.83 -3.65
N GLY A 323 -19.82 -10.13 -2.53
CA GLY A 323 -20.43 -10.45 -1.24
C GLY A 323 -21.75 -9.70 -0.99
N LYS A 324 -22.44 -10.05 0.09
CA LYS A 324 -23.67 -9.38 0.55
C LYS A 324 -23.42 -7.95 1.04
N ASP A 325 -22.20 -7.68 1.48
CA ASP A 325 -21.73 -6.39 1.97
C ASP A 325 -20.25 -6.18 1.59
N MET A 326 -19.69 -5.04 2.00
CA MET A 326 -18.29 -4.70 1.71
C MET A 326 -17.29 -5.60 2.44
N PHE A 327 -17.61 -6.07 3.65
CA PHE A 327 -16.70 -6.91 4.43
C PHE A 327 -16.62 -8.30 3.78
N GLU A 328 -17.77 -8.90 3.44
CA GLU A 328 -17.80 -10.17 2.73
C GLU A 328 -17.20 -10.06 1.33
N SER A 329 -17.44 -8.96 0.61
CA SER A 329 -16.78 -8.71 -0.69
C SER A 329 -15.26 -8.65 -0.56
N THR A 330 -14.76 -7.94 0.45
CA THR A 330 -13.34 -7.82 0.77
C THR A 330 -12.73 -9.19 1.08
N LYS A 331 -13.41 -9.99 1.93
CA LYS A 331 -13.02 -11.36 2.24
C LYS A 331 -12.96 -12.23 1.00
N ILE A 332 -14.01 -12.26 0.17
CA ILE A 332 -14.07 -13.10 -1.03
C ILE A 332 -12.94 -12.77 -2.01
N ILE A 333 -12.70 -11.49 -2.28
CA ILE A 333 -11.65 -11.06 -3.21
C ILE A 333 -10.25 -11.34 -2.63
N GLY A 334 -10.05 -11.10 -1.33
CA GLY A 334 -8.79 -11.42 -0.67
C GLY A 334 -8.54 -12.93 -0.61
N GLU A 335 -9.55 -13.74 -0.31
CA GLU A 335 -9.47 -15.20 -0.27
C GLU A 335 -9.10 -15.79 -1.63
N ARG A 336 -9.65 -15.25 -2.73
CA ARG A 336 -9.27 -15.66 -4.09
C ARG A 336 -7.79 -15.40 -4.38
N GLN A 337 -7.26 -14.25 -3.94
CA GLN A 337 -5.83 -13.94 -4.05
C GLN A 337 -4.99 -14.89 -3.18
N TYR A 338 -5.39 -15.11 -1.93
CA TYR A 338 -4.73 -16.04 -1.01
C TYR A 338 -4.67 -17.47 -1.57
N LEU A 339 -5.81 -18.01 -2.03
CA LEU A 339 -5.87 -19.37 -2.58
C LEU A 339 -4.99 -19.52 -3.83
N LYS A 340 -4.96 -18.50 -4.69
CA LYS A 340 -4.06 -18.52 -5.86
C LYS A 340 -2.60 -18.45 -5.46
N ALA A 341 -2.25 -17.60 -4.48
CA ALA A 341 -0.90 -17.55 -3.94
C ALA A 341 -0.49 -18.90 -3.34
N LYS A 342 -1.36 -19.56 -2.58
CA LYS A 342 -1.09 -20.87 -1.98
C LYS A 342 -0.83 -21.93 -3.04
N GLU A 343 -1.69 -22.01 -4.06
CA GLU A 343 -1.53 -22.90 -5.20
C GLU A 343 -0.16 -22.70 -5.90
N LEU A 344 0.22 -21.46 -6.14
CA LEU A 344 1.48 -21.13 -6.80
C LEU A 344 2.69 -21.38 -5.90
N PHE A 345 2.61 -21.02 -4.62
CA PHE A 345 3.67 -21.24 -3.64
C PHE A 345 4.03 -22.72 -3.46
N GLU A 346 3.04 -23.61 -3.56
CA GLU A 346 3.26 -25.06 -3.55
C GLU A 346 3.95 -25.55 -4.84
N LYS A 347 3.71 -24.89 -5.98
CA LYS A 347 4.24 -25.25 -7.30
C LYS A 347 5.57 -24.58 -7.67
N ALA A 348 5.96 -23.52 -6.97
CA ALA A 348 7.14 -22.72 -7.31
C ALA A 348 8.42 -23.57 -7.28
N ASN A 349 9.08 -23.68 -8.43
CA ASN A 349 10.25 -24.53 -8.64
C ASN A 349 11.33 -23.88 -9.53
N GLU A 350 11.02 -22.81 -10.26
CA GLU A 350 12.00 -22.10 -11.07
C GLU A 350 12.92 -21.29 -10.16
N THR A 351 14.17 -21.69 -10.04
CA THR A 351 15.13 -21.01 -9.14
C THR A 351 15.60 -19.71 -9.78
N ILE A 352 15.55 -18.61 -9.03
CA ILE A 352 16.15 -17.33 -9.44
C ILE A 352 17.66 -17.42 -9.27
N LYS A 353 18.41 -17.02 -10.31
CA LYS A 353 19.88 -17.10 -10.33
C LYS A 353 20.52 -15.83 -10.90
N GLY A 354 21.63 -15.41 -10.30
CA GLY A 354 22.47 -14.29 -10.72
C GLY A 354 22.57 -13.19 -9.67
N ASP A 355 23.26 -12.10 -10.00
CA ASP A 355 23.61 -11.06 -9.04
C ASP A 355 22.46 -10.08 -8.76
N VAL A 356 22.63 -9.25 -7.72
CA VAL A 356 21.68 -8.17 -7.39
C VAL A 356 22.22 -6.85 -7.94
N HIS A 357 21.38 -6.15 -8.70
CA HIS A 357 21.65 -4.80 -9.19
C HIS A 357 20.43 -3.91 -9.05
N PHE A 358 20.68 -2.60 -9.06
CA PHE A 358 19.62 -1.60 -9.04
C PHE A 358 20.03 -0.40 -9.88
N VAL A 359 19.05 0.28 -10.46
CA VAL A 359 19.23 1.57 -11.13
C VAL A 359 18.13 2.51 -10.70
N TYR A 360 18.49 3.78 -10.58
CA TYR A 360 17.60 4.82 -10.08
C TYR A 360 17.92 6.15 -10.74
N GLN A 361 16.88 6.87 -11.14
CA GLN A 361 17.02 8.25 -11.59
C GLN A 361 15.74 9.04 -11.33
N ASN A 362 15.90 10.25 -10.84
CA ASN A 362 14.81 11.23 -10.80
C ASN A 362 14.68 11.90 -12.16
N ILE A 363 13.44 12.11 -12.60
CA ILE A 363 13.14 12.88 -13.81
C ILE A 363 12.17 14.01 -13.51
N ASP A 364 12.28 15.13 -14.22
CA ASP A 364 11.29 16.20 -14.20
C ASP A 364 10.20 15.87 -15.22
N MET A 365 9.13 15.20 -14.78
CA MET A 365 8.08 14.70 -15.66
C MET A 365 7.30 15.82 -16.34
N ALA A 366 7.33 17.04 -15.83
CA ALA A 366 6.67 18.18 -16.46
C ALA A 366 7.41 18.72 -17.70
N LYS A 367 8.65 18.26 -17.95
CA LYS A 367 9.54 18.82 -18.98
C LYS A 367 10.25 17.77 -19.84
N GLN A 368 9.66 16.58 -20.00
CA GLN A 368 10.27 15.52 -20.80
C GLN A 368 10.02 15.79 -22.29
N THR A 369 11.09 15.66 -23.09
CA THR A 369 10.99 15.48 -24.54
C THR A 369 11.10 13.98 -24.82
N VAL A 370 10.14 13.46 -25.58
CA VAL A 370 10.03 12.03 -25.88
C VAL A 370 10.17 11.82 -27.38
N THR A 371 11.04 10.92 -27.79
CA THR A 371 11.13 10.46 -29.17
C THR A 371 10.28 9.20 -29.32
N LEU A 372 9.19 9.32 -30.08
CA LEU A 372 8.30 8.20 -30.37
C LEU A 372 8.98 7.17 -31.30
N ASP A 373 8.42 5.97 -31.38
CA ASP A 373 8.97 4.88 -32.19
C ASP A 373 9.00 5.22 -33.71
N ASP A 374 8.19 6.19 -34.16
CA ASP A 374 8.18 6.72 -35.53
C ASP A 374 9.13 7.92 -35.76
N GLY A 375 9.91 8.30 -34.74
CA GLY A 375 10.87 9.39 -34.78
C GLY A 375 10.31 10.78 -34.49
N ARG A 376 8.99 10.94 -34.29
CA ARG A 376 8.42 12.23 -33.88
C ARG A 376 8.86 12.59 -32.46
N GLU A 377 9.15 13.87 -32.24
CA GLU A 377 9.37 14.42 -30.91
C GLU A 377 8.05 14.97 -30.34
N VAL A 378 7.71 14.51 -29.15
CA VAL A 378 6.57 15.00 -28.36
C VAL A 378 7.05 15.45 -26.98
N LYS A 379 6.19 16.13 -26.22
CA LYS A 379 6.53 16.64 -24.89
C LYS A 379 5.46 16.27 -23.89
N THR A 380 5.89 16.08 -22.65
CA THR A 380 4.97 16.09 -21.50
C THR A 380 4.61 17.52 -21.11
N CYS A 381 3.62 17.65 -20.23
CA CYS A 381 3.04 18.92 -19.80
C CYS A 381 3.26 19.16 -18.32
N PRO A 382 3.23 20.43 -17.86
CA PRO A 382 2.97 20.73 -16.45
C PRO A 382 1.69 20.03 -15.97
N ALA A 383 1.67 19.62 -14.70
CA ALA A 383 0.61 18.76 -14.18
C ALA A 383 -0.78 19.43 -14.22
N ALA A 384 -1.80 18.71 -14.68
CA ALA A 384 -3.18 19.17 -14.64
C ALA A 384 -4.19 18.02 -14.48
N LEU A 385 -5.25 18.27 -13.72
CA LEU A 385 -6.39 17.36 -13.57
C LEU A 385 -7.58 17.85 -14.40
N GLY A 386 -8.24 16.92 -15.06
CA GLY A 386 -9.38 17.18 -15.93
C GLY A 386 -10.72 17.21 -15.19
N PHE A 387 -11.80 17.62 -15.87
CA PHE A 387 -13.16 17.57 -15.32
C PHE A 387 -13.56 16.15 -14.86
N SER A 388 -13.16 15.13 -15.62
CA SER A 388 -13.44 13.72 -15.28
C SER A 388 -12.78 13.24 -13.98
N PHE A 389 -11.74 13.92 -13.47
CA PHE A 389 -11.19 13.64 -12.14
C PHE A 389 -12.26 13.86 -11.06
N ALA A 390 -13.04 14.93 -11.15
CA ALA A 390 -14.08 15.23 -10.18
C ALA A 390 -15.34 14.37 -10.33
N ALA A 391 -15.42 13.54 -11.38
CA ALA A 391 -16.51 12.57 -11.56
C ALA A 391 -16.32 11.30 -10.71
N GLY A 392 -15.11 11.05 -10.21
CA GLY A 392 -14.78 9.79 -9.54
C GLY A 392 -14.92 8.58 -10.47
N THR A 393 -15.08 7.40 -9.87
CA THR A 393 -15.26 6.14 -10.60
C THR A 393 -16.53 5.41 -10.13
N THR A 394 -16.79 4.24 -10.71
CA THR A 394 -17.85 3.36 -10.23
C THR A 394 -17.53 2.72 -8.88
N ASP A 395 -16.27 2.74 -8.43
CA ASP A 395 -15.86 2.24 -7.11
C ASP A 395 -16.02 3.27 -5.99
N GLY A 396 -16.16 4.54 -6.38
CA GLY A 396 -16.36 5.68 -5.48
C GLY A 396 -16.68 6.92 -6.31
N GLU A 397 -17.90 7.41 -6.14
CA GLU A 397 -18.44 8.53 -6.90
C GLU A 397 -17.75 9.85 -6.57
N GLY A 398 -17.59 10.70 -7.59
CA GLY A 398 -17.28 12.12 -7.42
C GLY A 398 -18.56 12.95 -7.31
N ALA A 399 -18.47 14.26 -7.56
CA ALA A 399 -19.64 15.13 -7.46
C ALA A 399 -20.60 14.95 -8.64
N ALA A 400 -21.92 14.93 -8.37
CA ALA A 400 -23.03 14.71 -9.32
C ALA A 400 -22.92 15.40 -10.70
N ILE A 401 -22.34 16.60 -10.69
CA ILE A 401 -22.26 17.52 -11.83
C ILE A 401 -21.13 17.20 -12.81
N PHE A 402 -20.24 16.28 -12.46
CA PHE A 402 -19.14 15.84 -13.32
C PHE A 402 -19.45 14.45 -13.87
N HIS A 403 -19.01 14.19 -15.09
CA HIS A 403 -19.14 12.89 -15.74
C HIS A 403 -17.77 12.46 -16.26
N GLN A 404 -17.57 11.14 -16.35
CA GLN A 404 -16.38 10.64 -17.02
C GLN A 404 -16.50 10.86 -18.52
N GLY A 405 -15.37 11.05 -19.20
CA GLY A 405 -15.33 11.28 -20.63
C GLY A 405 -15.46 12.74 -21.06
N THR A 406 -15.51 13.71 -20.13
CA THR A 406 -15.60 15.13 -20.48
C THR A 406 -14.31 15.64 -21.13
N LYS A 407 -14.44 16.13 -22.36
CA LYS A 407 -13.33 16.70 -23.15
C LYS A 407 -13.43 18.21 -23.26
N LYS A 408 -12.33 18.84 -23.70
CA LYS A 408 -12.24 20.26 -24.00
C LYS A 408 -13.35 20.68 -24.97
N GLY A 409 -14.10 21.71 -24.63
CA GLY A 409 -15.31 22.19 -25.32
C GLY A 409 -16.62 21.63 -24.77
N GLU A 410 -16.59 20.61 -23.91
CA GLU A 410 -17.77 19.99 -23.29
C GLU A 410 -17.90 20.35 -21.80
N GLU A 411 -16.89 21.02 -21.23
CA GLU A 411 -16.86 21.43 -19.84
C GLU A 411 -17.98 22.40 -19.45
N ASN A 412 -18.32 22.35 -18.16
CA ASN A 412 -19.27 23.29 -17.58
C ASN A 412 -18.59 24.65 -17.36
N LYS A 413 -19.00 25.66 -18.13
CA LYS A 413 -18.48 27.04 -18.11
C LYS A 413 -18.51 27.72 -16.73
N PHE A 414 -19.39 27.28 -15.82
CA PHE A 414 -19.40 27.78 -14.44
C PHE A 414 -18.12 27.39 -13.68
N PHE A 415 -17.65 26.16 -13.87
CA PHE A 415 -16.42 25.68 -13.23
C PHE A 415 -15.17 26.23 -13.91
N ASP A 416 -15.22 26.50 -15.21
CA ASP A 416 -14.16 27.28 -15.87
C ASP A 416 -14.02 28.67 -15.24
N PHE A 417 -15.15 29.36 -15.02
CA PHE A 417 -15.14 30.67 -14.38
C PHE A 417 -14.54 30.62 -12.96
N ILE A 418 -14.90 29.62 -12.14
CA ILE A 418 -14.31 29.44 -10.80
C ILE A 418 -12.82 29.14 -10.88
N ARG A 419 -12.40 28.22 -11.76
CA ARG A 419 -11.00 27.90 -11.98
C ARG A 419 -10.22 29.16 -12.37
N ASP A 420 -10.72 29.91 -13.36
CA ASP A 420 -10.06 31.09 -13.91
C ASP A 420 -10.00 32.26 -12.91
N PHE A 421 -10.95 32.31 -11.97
CA PHE A 421 -10.90 33.23 -10.84
C PHE A 421 -9.78 32.89 -9.83
N ILE A 422 -9.50 31.60 -9.62
CA ILE A 422 -8.41 31.14 -8.73
C ILE A 422 -7.06 31.25 -9.44
N LEU A 423 -6.93 30.65 -10.62
CA LEU A 423 -5.77 30.68 -11.49
C LEU A 423 -6.20 30.30 -12.92
N HIS A 424 -6.09 31.26 -13.85
CA HIS A 424 -6.32 31.00 -15.26
C HIS A 424 -5.17 30.14 -15.84
N PRO A 425 -5.45 28.94 -16.39
CA PRO A 425 -4.42 28.09 -17.00
C PRO A 425 -3.73 28.80 -18.16
N SER A 426 -2.41 28.63 -18.30
CA SER A 426 -1.70 29.15 -19.47
C SER A 426 -2.22 28.54 -20.77
N LYS A 427 -2.08 29.29 -21.87
CA LYS A 427 -2.47 28.81 -23.21
C LYS A 427 -1.65 27.57 -23.60
N GLU A 428 -0.36 27.60 -23.27
CA GLU A 428 0.58 26.50 -23.47
C GLU A 428 0.11 25.23 -22.72
N LEU A 429 -0.37 25.37 -21.48
CA LEU A 429 -0.91 24.25 -20.72
C LEU A 429 -2.20 23.69 -21.35
N LEU A 430 -3.12 24.55 -21.77
CA LEU A 430 -4.37 24.16 -22.44
C LEU A 430 -4.18 23.49 -23.80
N GLU A 431 -3.10 23.81 -24.50
CA GLU A 431 -2.73 23.18 -25.76
C GLU A 431 -2.01 21.85 -25.52
N CYS A 432 -1.06 21.82 -24.57
CA CYS A 432 -0.31 20.61 -24.24
C CYS A 432 -1.20 19.48 -23.68
N GLN A 433 -2.17 19.82 -22.82
CA GLN A 433 -3.03 18.84 -22.15
C GLN A 433 -4.20 18.35 -23.02
N ALA A 434 -4.46 18.97 -24.18
CA ALA A 434 -5.59 18.59 -25.03
C ALA A 434 -5.59 17.07 -25.33
N PRO A 435 -6.78 16.42 -25.38
CA PRO A 435 -8.14 16.98 -25.31
C PRO A 435 -8.69 17.15 -23.89
N LYS A 436 -7.87 17.03 -22.83
CA LYS A 436 -8.35 17.19 -21.44
C LYS A 436 -8.96 18.57 -21.23
N ALA A 437 -10.21 18.59 -20.75
CA ALA A 437 -10.81 19.78 -20.16
C ALA A 437 -10.19 20.00 -18.78
N ILE A 438 -9.29 20.98 -18.62
CA ILE A 438 -8.57 21.21 -17.35
C ILE A 438 -9.53 21.74 -16.29
N LEU A 439 -9.68 21.03 -15.17
CA LEU A 439 -10.36 21.51 -13.98
C LEU A 439 -9.37 22.19 -13.01
N LEU A 440 -8.21 21.57 -12.77
CA LEU A 440 -7.19 22.08 -11.85
C LEU A 440 -5.81 22.10 -12.52
N PRO A 441 -5.23 23.29 -12.82
CA PRO A 441 -3.87 23.45 -13.33
C PRO A 441 -2.82 23.30 -12.20
N VAL A 442 -2.75 22.12 -11.57
CA VAL A 442 -1.97 21.89 -10.33
C VAL A 442 -0.45 22.08 -10.48
N GLY A 443 0.08 22.01 -11.69
CA GLY A 443 1.48 22.34 -12.00
C GLY A 443 1.76 23.84 -11.93
N GLU A 444 0.77 24.69 -12.21
CA GLU A 444 0.87 26.16 -12.13
C GLU A 444 0.43 26.69 -10.75
N MET A 445 -0.28 25.89 -9.96
CA MET A 445 -0.72 26.24 -8.61
C MET A 445 0.41 26.06 -7.59
N LYS A 446 1.01 27.19 -7.17
CA LYS A 446 2.14 27.24 -6.21
C LYS A 446 1.83 27.95 -4.88
N PHE A 447 0.59 28.42 -4.67
CA PHE A 447 0.15 29.05 -3.42
C PHE A 447 -0.84 28.14 -2.66
N PRO A 448 -0.71 27.97 -1.32
CA PRO A 448 0.35 28.48 -0.43
C PRO A 448 1.73 27.83 -0.65
N TYR A 449 1.78 26.68 -1.30
CA TYR A 449 2.98 25.99 -1.78
C TYR A 449 2.58 25.02 -2.92
N GLU A 450 3.48 24.14 -3.34
CA GLU A 450 3.31 23.25 -4.49
C GLU A 450 2.11 22.27 -4.32
N TRP A 451 1.20 22.23 -5.30
CA TRP A 451 -0.01 21.39 -5.22
C TRP A 451 0.22 19.94 -5.62
N ALA A 452 1.11 19.66 -6.57
CA ALA A 452 1.37 18.32 -7.08
C ALA A 452 2.88 18.09 -7.31
N PRO A 453 3.34 16.82 -7.27
CA PRO A 453 4.72 16.49 -7.61
C PRO A 453 4.95 16.61 -9.12
N GLU A 454 6.07 17.21 -9.52
CA GLU A 454 6.56 17.22 -10.92
C GLU A 454 7.78 16.33 -11.11
N LEU A 455 8.51 16.04 -10.02
CA LEU A 455 9.70 15.18 -10.04
C LEU A 455 9.33 13.74 -9.71
N MET A 456 9.62 12.80 -10.61
CA MET A 456 9.27 11.39 -10.49
C MET A 456 10.51 10.53 -10.20
N PRO A 457 10.50 9.69 -9.16
CA PRO A 457 11.51 8.65 -8.95
C PRO A 457 11.25 7.50 -9.91
N THR A 458 12.22 7.17 -10.76
CA THR A 458 12.20 5.95 -11.57
C THR A 458 13.26 5.01 -11.07
N GLN A 459 12.87 3.75 -10.83
CA GLN A 459 13.71 2.76 -10.15
C GLN A 459 13.45 1.37 -10.70
N MET A 460 14.51 0.58 -10.88
CA MET A 460 14.42 -0.83 -11.21
C MET A 460 15.38 -1.64 -10.33
N PHE A 461 14.96 -2.81 -9.90
CA PHE A 461 15.82 -3.83 -9.31
C PHE A 461 15.97 -4.98 -10.28
N GLU A 462 17.17 -5.54 -10.35
CA GLU A 462 17.46 -6.81 -11.01
C GLU A 462 17.98 -7.77 -9.92
N ILE A 463 17.32 -8.92 -9.78
CA ILE A 463 17.72 -9.98 -8.86
C ILE A 463 17.82 -11.25 -9.70
N GLY A 464 19.04 -11.54 -10.18
CA GLY A 464 19.24 -12.64 -11.12
C GLY A 464 18.51 -12.44 -12.45
N ASN A 465 17.56 -13.32 -12.75
CA ASN A 465 16.68 -13.23 -13.92
C ASN A 465 15.32 -12.55 -13.63
N LEU A 466 15.14 -11.94 -12.46
CA LEU A 466 13.97 -11.15 -12.10
C LEU A 466 14.25 -9.66 -12.23
N VAL A 467 13.34 -8.89 -12.84
CA VAL A 467 13.40 -7.43 -12.95
C VAL A 467 12.15 -6.80 -12.33
N ILE A 468 12.29 -6.07 -11.23
CA ILE A 468 11.20 -5.34 -10.57
C ILE A 468 11.24 -3.87 -11.00
N VAL A 469 10.16 -3.37 -11.58
CA VAL A 469 10.00 -1.99 -12.04
C VAL A 469 9.09 -1.23 -11.09
N GLY A 470 9.61 -0.21 -10.41
CA GLY A 470 8.83 0.65 -9.52
C GLY A 470 8.07 1.71 -10.29
N LEU A 471 6.73 1.62 -10.32
CA LEU A 471 5.84 2.52 -11.04
C LEU A 471 5.30 3.63 -10.11
N PRO A 472 5.64 4.92 -10.32
CA PRO A 472 5.28 6.01 -9.40
C PRO A 472 3.84 6.54 -9.53
N GLY A 473 2.87 5.64 -9.76
CA GLY A 473 1.45 5.97 -9.90
C GLY A 473 0.62 4.74 -10.31
N GLU A 474 -0.62 4.99 -10.72
CA GLU A 474 -1.63 4.01 -11.09
C GLU A 474 -1.61 3.78 -12.61
N PHE A 475 -0.83 2.81 -13.08
CA PHE A 475 -0.76 2.49 -14.52
C PHE A 475 -1.97 1.66 -14.92
N THR A 476 -2.65 2.03 -16.00
CA THR A 476 -3.72 1.19 -16.57
C THR A 476 -3.18 -0.15 -17.07
N THR A 477 -4.09 -1.08 -17.33
CA THR A 477 -3.78 -2.42 -17.84
C THR A 477 -2.86 -2.35 -19.06
N MET A 478 -3.20 -1.58 -20.10
CA MET A 478 -2.38 -1.52 -21.32
C MET A 478 -1.09 -0.70 -21.11
N SER A 479 -1.14 0.34 -20.28
CA SER A 479 0.06 1.10 -19.90
C SER A 479 1.12 0.20 -19.26
N GLY A 480 0.73 -0.64 -18.30
CA GLY A 480 1.63 -1.61 -17.69
C GLY A 480 2.15 -2.65 -18.68
N ARG A 481 1.29 -3.20 -19.55
CA ARG A 481 1.69 -4.16 -20.59
C ARG A 481 2.77 -3.59 -21.52
N ARG A 482 2.61 -2.34 -21.99
CA ARG A 482 3.59 -1.67 -22.85
C ARG A 482 4.95 -1.51 -22.15
N ILE A 483 4.96 -1.11 -20.88
CA ILE A 483 6.19 -1.04 -20.07
C ILE A 483 6.82 -2.43 -19.95
N ARG A 484 6.05 -3.44 -19.54
CA ARG A 484 6.56 -4.82 -19.36
C ARG A 484 7.20 -5.36 -20.64
N ASN A 485 6.54 -5.17 -21.78
CA ASN A 485 7.03 -5.63 -23.08
C ASN A 485 8.28 -4.89 -23.54
N ASP A 486 8.37 -3.58 -23.31
CA ASP A 486 9.57 -2.82 -23.62
C ASP A 486 10.79 -3.34 -22.86
N ILE A 487 10.64 -3.65 -21.56
CA ILE A 487 11.72 -4.20 -20.74
C ILE A 487 12.09 -5.61 -21.20
N ARG A 488 11.09 -6.51 -21.35
CA ARG A 488 11.34 -7.87 -21.85
C ARG A 488 12.10 -7.87 -23.18
N LYS A 489 11.69 -7.02 -24.11
CA LYS A 489 12.35 -6.87 -25.41
C LYS A 489 13.80 -6.43 -25.27
N ILE A 490 14.09 -5.41 -24.46
CA ILE A 490 15.46 -4.92 -24.27
C ILE A 490 16.38 -6.01 -23.71
N TYR A 491 15.92 -6.80 -22.74
CA TYR A 491 16.70 -7.91 -22.20
C TYR A 491 16.87 -9.04 -23.22
N ALA A 492 15.81 -9.39 -23.94
CA ALA A 492 15.84 -10.42 -24.98
C ALA A 492 16.79 -10.06 -26.14
N ASP A 493 16.83 -8.79 -26.57
CA ASP A 493 17.77 -8.28 -27.57
C ASP A 493 19.24 -8.42 -27.12
N HIS A 494 19.49 -8.57 -25.81
CA HIS A 494 20.80 -8.85 -25.22
C HIS A 494 20.97 -10.33 -24.80
N GLY A 495 20.10 -11.22 -25.28
CA GLY A 495 20.17 -12.65 -25.03
C GLY A 495 19.84 -13.07 -23.59
N ARG A 496 19.13 -12.23 -22.82
CA ARG A 496 18.70 -12.54 -21.45
C ARG A 496 17.18 -12.71 -21.40
N ASP A 497 16.73 -13.87 -20.93
CA ASP A 497 15.33 -14.08 -20.59
C ASP A 497 15.10 -13.67 -19.13
N VAL A 498 14.06 -12.87 -18.89
CA VAL A 498 13.79 -12.29 -17.57
C VAL A 498 12.30 -12.20 -17.26
N HIS A 499 11.99 -12.40 -15.98
CA HIS A 499 10.67 -12.15 -15.42
C HIS A 499 10.53 -10.69 -15.04
N VAL A 500 9.66 -9.96 -15.73
CA VAL A 500 9.42 -8.54 -15.44
C VAL A 500 8.20 -8.40 -14.54
N ILE A 501 8.44 -7.86 -13.35
CA ILE A 501 7.47 -7.53 -12.31
C ILE A 501 7.22 -6.03 -12.36
N LEU A 502 5.96 -5.64 -12.38
CA LEU A 502 5.56 -4.24 -12.18
C LEU A 502 5.14 -4.08 -10.72
N SER A 503 5.65 -3.06 -10.04
CA SER A 503 5.23 -2.71 -8.68
C SER A 503 4.63 -1.32 -8.68
N GLY A 504 3.30 -1.26 -8.61
CA GLY A 504 2.50 -0.04 -8.59
C GLY A 504 2.76 0.85 -7.37
N LEU A 505 2.36 2.13 -7.46
CA LEU A 505 2.40 3.10 -6.36
C LEU A 505 3.75 3.22 -5.65
N ALA A 506 4.84 3.06 -6.40
CA ALA A 506 6.18 2.97 -5.86
C ALA A 506 6.83 4.35 -5.67
N ASN A 507 7.41 4.57 -4.49
CA ASN A 507 8.24 5.70 -4.06
C ASN A 507 7.53 7.06 -3.97
N THR A 508 6.55 7.34 -4.83
CA THR A 508 5.69 8.52 -4.81
C THR A 508 4.34 8.18 -5.43
N TYR A 509 3.43 9.16 -5.45
CA TYR A 509 2.12 9.05 -6.08
C TYR A 509 1.89 10.22 -7.04
N SER A 510 1.65 9.89 -8.32
CA SER A 510 1.37 10.87 -9.38
C SER A 510 0.04 10.62 -10.09
N ASN A 511 -0.98 10.17 -9.35
CA ASN A 511 -2.28 9.78 -9.91
C ASN A 511 -2.13 8.68 -10.97
N TYR A 512 -2.78 8.82 -12.13
CA TYR A 512 -2.93 7.77 -13.13
C TYR A 512 -2.00 7.94 -14.32
N ILE A 513 -1.73 6.82 -15.00
CA ILE A 513 -1.00 6.78 -16.26
C ILE A 513 -1.81 5.92 -17.23
N THR A 514 -2.41 6.58 -18.21
CA THR A 514 -3.11 5.92 -19.33
C THR A 514 -2.23 5.86 -20.58
N THR A 515 -2.61 5.00 -21.54
CA THR A 515 -2.06 5.12 -22.90
C THR A 515 -2.52 6.43 -23.55
N PRO A 516 -1.83 6.94 -24.59
CA PRO A 516 -2.33 8.07 -25.37
C PRO A 516 -3.76 7.83 -25.88
N GLU A 517 -4.07 6.60 -26.31
CA GLU A 517 -5.39 6.22 -26.84
C GLU A 517 -6.49 6.25 -25.76
N GLU A 518 -6.18 5.73 -24.58
CA GLU A 518 -7.08 5.81 -23.41
C GLU A 518 -7.24 7.27 -22.93
N TYR A 519 -6.17 8.07 -22.99
CA TYR A 519 -6.15 9.48 -22.62
C TYR A 519 -7.11 10.30 -23.47
N GLU A 520 -7.14 10.08 -24.78
CA GLU A 520 -8.05 10.76 -25.71
C GLU A 520 -9.52 10.61 -25.32
N PHE A 521 -9.88 9.54 -24.63
CA PHE A 521 -11.25 9.27 -24.19
C PHE A 521 -11.64 10.01 -22.91
N GLN A 522 -10.66 10.50 -22.13
CA GLN A 522 -10.86 11.33 -20.93
C GLN A 522 -11.84 10.76 -19.91
N ARG A 523 -11.87 9.44 -19.68
CA ARG A 523 -12.47 8.86 -18.46
C ARG A 523 -11.68 9.27 -17.21
N TYR A 524 -12.06 8.79 -16.02
CA TYR A 524 -11.42 9.20 -14.77
C TYR A 524 -9.89 9.08 -14.80
N GLU A 525 -9.36 7.96 -15.30
CA GLU A 525 -7.92 7.72 -15.39
C GLU A 525 -7.24 8.69 -16.37
N GLY A 526 -7.86 8.98 -17.51
CA GLY A 526 -7.34 9.94 -18.50
C GLY A 526 -7.39 11.38 -18.01
N GLY A 527 -8.47 11.75 -17.31
CA GLY A 527 -8.61 13.04 -16.62
C GLY A 527 -7.60 13.21 -15.48
N SER A 528 -7.14 12.09 -14.89
CA SER A 528 -6.20 12.06 -13.79
C SER A 528 -4.75 11.79 -14.21
N THR A 529 -4.48 11.68 -15.52
CA THR A 529 -3.12 11.51 -16.06
C THR A 529 -2.41 12.86 -16.11
N LEU A 530 -1.63 13.17 -15.07
CA LEU A 530 -1.20 14.54 -14.76
C LEU A 530 -0.46 15.25 -15.89
N PHE A 531 0.47 14.58 -16.58
CA PHE A 531 1.46 15.23 -17.45
C PHE A 531 1.10 15.18 -18.94
N GLY A 532 -0.19 15.05 -19.25
CA GLY A 532 -0.73 15.08 -20.61
C GLY A 532 -0.71 13.73 -21.34
N PRO A 533 -1.05 13.72 -22.63
CA PRO A 533 -1.24 12.49 -23.42
C PRO A 533 0.01 11.60 -23.51
N HIS A 534 1.19 12.21 -23.45
CA HIS A 534 2.48 11.52 -23.60
C HIS A 534 3.13 11.13 -22.26
N THR A 535 2.35 11.09 -21.18
CA THR A 535 2.84 10.66 -19.85
C THR A 535 3.38 9.23 -19.90
N LEU A 536 2.65 8.28 -20.51
CA LEU A 536 3.13 6.91 -20.67
C LEU A 536 4.37 6.85 -21.56
N ASP A 537 4.40 7.57 -22.68
CA ASP A 537 5.53 7.55 -23.60
C ASP A 537 6.84 8.00 -22.90
N ALA A 538 6.75 9.01 -22.03
CA ALA A 538 7.87 9.45 -21.22
C ALA A 538 8.36 8.38 -20.24
N TYR A 539 7.43 7.69 -19.55
CA TYR A 539 7.80 6.55 -18.70
C TYR A 539 8.41 5.40 -19.50
N ARG A 540 7.88 5.07 -20.69
CA ARG A 540 8.44 4.05 -21.58
C ARG A 540 9.86 4.41 -21.98
N GLN A 541 10.11 5.63 -22.45
CA GLN A 541 11.45 6.11 -22.78
C GLN A 541 12.40 6.00 -21.57
N GLN A 542 11.95 6.44 -20.39
CA GLN A 542 12.77 6.42 -19.18
C GLN A 542 13.11 5.00 -18.72
N PHE A 543 12.12 4.09 -18.66
CA PHE A 543 12.38 2.71 -18.23
C PHE A 543 13.16 1.90 -19.27
N ARG A 544 13.02 2.20 -20.57
CA ARG A 544 13.91 1.67 -21.62
C ARG A 544 15.35 2.15 -21.40
N TYR A 545 15.55 3.42 -21.04
CA TYR A 545 16.87 3.95 -20.70
C TYR A 545 17.45 3.23 -19.46
N LEU A 546 16.68 3.13 -18.37
CA LEU A 546 17.10 2.44 -17.16
C LEU A 546 17.44 0.97 -17.40
N ALA A 547 16.66 0.24 -18.22
CA ALA A 547 16.98 -1.15 -18.57
C ALA A 547 18.33 -1.28 -19.30
N LYS A 548 18.64 -0.36 -20.22
CA LYS A 548 19.95 -0.33 -20.90
C LYS A 548 21.09 -0.03 -19.93
N GLN A 549 20.89 0.88 -18.98
CA GLN A 549 21.87 1.16 -17.92
C GLN A 549 22.05 -0.05 -16.98
N MET A 550 20.96 -0.75 -16.65
CA MET A 550 21.03 -1.97 -15.86
C MET A 550 21.89 -3.03 -16.56
N LEU A 551 21.73 -3.20 -17.87
CA LEU A 551 22.50 -4.15 -18.68
C LEU A 551 23.97 -3.75 -18.86
N SER A 552 24.26 -2.45 -18.98
CA SER A 552 25.66 -1.99 -19.11
C SER A 552 26.46 -2.12 -17.82
N ARG A 553 25.80 -2.26 -16.66
CA ARG A 553 26.40 -2.25 -15.32
C ARG A 553 27.17 -0.96 -15.00
N GLU A 554 26.96 0.08 -15.78
CA GLU A 554 27.58 1.38 -15.57
C GLU A 554 26.77 2.18 -14.55
N LYS A 555 27.46 2.92 -13.70
CA LYS A 555 26.79 3.85 -12.78
C LYS A 555 26.20 5.01 -13.58
N ILE A 556 24.91 5.27 -13.40
CA ILE A 556 24.26 6.45 -13.97
C ILE A 556 24.99 7.69 -13.45
N SER A 557 25.50 8.51 -14.37
CA SER A 557 26.38 9.64 -14.06
C SER A 557 25.70 10.79 -13.31
N SER A 558 24.36 10.87 -13.37
CA SER A 558 23.55 11.85 -12.63
C SER A 558 22.25 11.23 -12.10
N PRO A 559 21.99 11.31 -10.78
CA PRO A 559 20.74 10.82 -10.18
C PRO A 559 19.50 11.67 -10.52
N GLY A 560 19.68 12.73 -11.33
CA GLY A 560 18.61 13.67 -11.68
C GLY A 560 18.37 14.75 -10.62
N PRO A 561 17.29 15.55 -10.77
CA PRO A 561 16.97 16.62 -9.83
C PRO A 561 16.66 16.08 -8.42
N LYS A 562 17.11 16.79 -7.39
CA LYS A 562 16.82 16.45 -6.00
C LYS A 562 15.37 16.77 -5.66
N PHE A 563 14.72 15.87 -4.92
CA PHE A 563 13.35 16.12 -4.44
C PHE A 563 13.29 17.22 -3.39
N PRO A 564 12.22 18.03 -3.40
CA PRO A 564 11.96 18.97 -2.32
C PRO A 564 11.46 18.23 -1.07
N ASN A 565 11.82 18.77 0.09
CA ASN A 565 11.19 18.44 1.36
C ASN A 565 10.33 19.66 1.78
N LEU A 566 9.01 19.49 1.70
CA LEU A 566 8.02 20.56 1.92
C LEU A 566 7.45 20.55 3.35
N LEU A 567 7.93 19.68 4.24
CA LEU A 567 7.40 19.54 5.61
C LEU A 567 7.35 20.84 6.42
N LYS A 568 8.24 21.80 6.13
CA LYS A 568 8.27 23.12 6.79
C LYS A 568 7.15 24.05 6.34
N LYS A 569 6.51 23.79 5.20
CA LYS A 569 5.40 24.56 4.64
C LYS A 569 4.03 23.97 4.96
N GLU A 570 3.99 22.75 5.53
CA GLU A 570 2.75 22.02 5.75
C GLU A 570 1.77 22.75 6.67
N ILE A 571 0.50 22.64 6.30
CA ILE A 571 -0.63 23.22 7.03
C ILE A 571 -1.46 22.07 7.61
N THR A 572 -1.99 22.26 8.81
CA THR A 572 -2.95 21.32 9.42
C THR A 572 -4.09 22.10 10.06
N LEU A 573 -5.33 21.72 9.72
CA LEU A 573 -6.56 22.27 10.30
C LEU A 573 -7.23 21.28 11.26
N LYS A 574 -6.71 20.05 11.37
CA LYS A 574 -7.17 19.07 12.34
C LYS A 574 -6.53 19.35 13.71
N PRO A 575 -7.30 19.80 14.72
CA PRO A 575 -6.75 19.94 16.06
C PRO A 575 -6.34 18.56 16.60
N GLY A 576 -5.35 18.55 17.50
CA GLY A 576 -5.08 17.38 18.33
C GLY A 576 -6.20 17.13 19.34
N VAL A 577 -6.07 16.07 20.14
CA VAL A 577 -6.99 15.82 21.26
C VAL A 577 -6.84 16.95 22.29
N VAL A 578 -7.93 17.60 22.67
CA VAL A 578 -7.90 18.67 23.68
C VAL A 578 -7.85 18.05 25.07
N TYR A 579 -8.90 17.29 25.42
CA TYR A 579 -9.01 16.49 26.64
C TYR A 579 -10.09 15.40 26.45
N ASP A 580 -10.12 14.43 27.34
CA ASP A 580 -11.16 13.41 27.46
C ASP A 580 -11.75 13.43 28.88
N ALA A 581 -13.04 13.09 29.00
CA ALA A 581 -13.71 12.98 30.29
C ALA A 581 -14.61 11.75 30.38
N ALA A 582 -14.79 11.27 31.61
CA ALA A 582 -15.75 10.23 31.97
C ALA A 582 -16.58 10.76 33.16
N ILE A 583 -17.87 11.05 32.92
CA ILE A 583 -18.72 11.82 33.87
C ILE A 583 -19.64 10.91 34.70
N ARG A 584 -20.05 9.76 34.16
CA ARG A 584 -20.95 8.78 34.83
C ARG A 584 -20.32 7.42 35.07
N HIS A 585 -19.15 7.21 34.48
CA HIS A 585 -18.39 5.98 34.46
C HIS A 585 -16.91 6.34 34.60
N HIS A 586 -16.05 5.35 34.78
CA HIS A 586 -14.61 5.47 34.64
C HIS A 586 -14.19 4.98 33.27
N PHE A 587 -13.06 5.50 32.76
CA PHE A 587 -12.47 4.96 31.54
C PHE A 587 -12.21 3.47 31.71
N GLY A 588 -12.66 2.66 30.75
CA GLY A 588 -12.57 1.20 30.80
C GLY A 588 -13.80 0.50 31.37
N ASP A 589 -14.76 1.21 31.98
CA ASP A 589 -16.01 0.59 32.43
C ASP A 589 -16.79 0.04 31.22
N ALA A 590 -17.16 -1.25 31.26
CA ALA A 590 -18.06 -1.86 30.29
C ALA A 590 -19.51 -1.41 30.55
N ILE A 591 -19.96 -0.43 29.77
CA ILE A 591 -21.29 0.20 29.86
C ILE A 591 -22.39 -0.61 29.15
N VAL A 592 -22.01 -1.47 28.19
CA VAL A 592 -22.88 -2.53 27.64
C VAL A 592 -22.13 -3.85 27.76
N GLN A 593 -22.71 -4.80 28.48
CA GLN A 593 -22.13 -6.12 28.75
C GLN A 593 -22.58 -7.15 27.69
N PRO A 594 -21.76 -8.17 27.37
CA PRO A 594 -22.14 -9.25 26.47
C PRO A 594 -23.26 -10.11 27.09
N LYS A 595 -24.00 -10.89 26.27
CA LYS A 595 -24.92 -11.92 26.78
C LYS A 595 -24.14 -12.98 27.56
N GLU A 596 -24.82 -13.75 28.41
CA GLU A 596 -24.16 -14.83 29.19
C GLU A 596 -23.69 -15.99 28.31
N THR A 597 -24.31 -16.18 27.14
CA THR A 597 -24.05 -17.31 26.26
C THR A 597 -24.25 -16.91 24.80
N TYR A 598 -23.38 -17.47 23.94
CA TYR A 598 -23.41 -17.38 22.50
C TYR A 598 -23.11 -18.74 21.86
N HIS A 599 -23.39 -18.86 20.57
CA HIS A 599 -22.94 -19.95 19.70
C HIS A 599 -21.96 -19.43 18.65
N ALA A 600 -21.13 -20.33 18.10
CA ALA A 600 -20.29 -19.98 16.96
C ALA A 600 -21.14 -19.45 15.78
N GLY A 601 -20.64 -18.44 15.07
CA GLY A 601 -21.38 -17.72 14.04
C GLY A 601 -22.25 -16.57 14.55
N GLU A 602 -22.44 -16.42 15.86
CA GLU A 602 -23.08 -15.23 16.45
C GLU A 602 -22.08 -14.08 16.67
N ARG A 603 -22.62 -12.87 16.87
CA ARG A 603 -21.83 -11.67 17.15
C ARG A 603 -21.93 -11.27 18.62
N VAL A 604 -20.77 -11.12 19.27
CA VAL A 604 -20.63 -10.48 20.58
C VAL A 604 -20.43 -8.97 20.40
N GLU A 605 -21.09 -8.18 21.24
CA GLU A 605 -20.94 -6.73 21.30
C GLU A 605 -20.71 -6.30 22.75
N VAL A 606 -19.66 -5.51 22.97
CA VAL A 606 -19.35 -4.90 24.27
C VAL A 606 -19.03 -3.43 24.05
N LYS A 607 -19.62 -2.56 24.88
CA LYS A 607 -19.40 -1.12 24.79
C LYS A 607 -18.71 -0.63 26.06
N PHE A 608 -17.65 0.16 25.92
CA PHE A 608 -16.85 0.70 27.00
C PHE A 608 -16.90 2.22 27.05
N CYS A 609 -16.81 2.80 28.25
CA CYS A 609 -16.47 4.21 28.40
C CYS A 609 -15.02 4.43 27.95
N ALA A 610 -14.82 5.33 26.98
CA ALA A 610 -13.57 5.43 26.23
C ALA A 610 -13.03 6.86 26.17
N ALA A 611 -11.79 6.96 25.70
CA ALA A 611 -11.11 8.20 25.33
C ALA A 611 -10.76 8.17 23.84
N ASN A 612 -10.27 9.30 23.30
CA ASN A 612 -9.89 9.40 21.89
C ASN A 612 -8.67 8.50 21.55
N PRO A 613 -8.77 7.57 20.57
CA PRO A 613 -7.67 6.70 20.13
C PRO A 613 -6.43 7.46 19.64
N ARG A 614 -6.57 8.74 19.27
CA ARG A 614 -5.44 9.59 18.86
C ARG A 614 -4.46 9.92 19.98
N ASN A 615 -4.81 9.69 21.24
CA ASN A 615 -3.87 9.85 22.36
C ASN A 615 -2.70 8.87 22.27
N ASN A 616 -2.94 7.67 21.73
CA ASN A 616 -1.93 6.64 21.55
C ASN A 616 -2.38 5.68 20.46
N LEU A 617 -1.62 5.60 19.37
CA LEU A 617 -1.93 4.75 18.20
C LEU A 617 -1.86 3.23 18.50
N LYS A 618 -1.33 2.87 19.67
CA LYS A 618 -1.09 1.48 20.09
C LYS A 618 -0.29 0.71 19.03
N LEU A 619 0.72 1.33 18.42
CA LEU A 619 1.61 0.65 17.47
C LEU A 619 2.25 -0.57 18.12
N GLU A 620 2.27 -1.70 17.40
CA GLU A 620 2.76 -3.01 17.88
C GLU A 620 1.98 -3.57 19.09
N LYS A 621 0.87 -2.93 19.46
CA LYS A 621 -0.06 -3.31 20.53
C LYS A 621 -1.46 -3.47 19.94
N THR A 622 -2.49 -3.40 20.79
CA THR A 622 -3.89 -3.55 20.38
C THR A 622 -4.80 -2.69 21.26
N TYR A 623 -5.95 -2.27 20.72
CA TYR A 623 -7.03 -1.65 21.48
C TYR A 623 -7.95 -2.68 22.16
N LEU A 624 -7.95 -3.94 21.71
CA LEU A 624 -8.82 -4.96 22.29
C LEU A 624 -8.17 -6.34 22.29
N THR A 625 -8.58 -7.18 23.23
CA THR A 625 -8.35 -8.63 23.17
C THR A 625 -9.66 -9.38 23.40
N VAL A 626 -9.84 -10.45 22.64
CA VAL A 626 -10.76 -11.54 23.00
C VAL A 626 -9.91 -12.59 23.70
N GLU A 627 -10.31 -12.95 24.91
CA GLU A 627 -9.56 -13.89 25.75
C GLU A 627 -10.42 -15.09 26.09
N ARG A 628 -9.82 -16.28 26.03
CA ARG A 628 -10.42 -17.56 26.40
C ARG A 628 -9.80 -18.06 27.69
N TYR A 629 -10.61 -18.53 28.63
CA TYR A 629 -10.13 -19.13 29.86
C TYR A 629 -9.76 -20.60 29.65
N GLU A 630 -8.51 -20.95 29.91
CA GLU A 630 -7.98 -22.32 29.79
C GLU A 630 -6.81 -22.52 30.76
N ASN A 631 -6.76 -23.66 31.45
CA ASN A 631 -5.70 -24.00 32.41
C ASN A 631 -5.46 -22.92 33.49
N ASP A 632 -6.54 -22.42 34.09
CA ASP A 632 -6.53 -21.34 35.10
C ASP A 632 -5.96 -19.98 34.62
N GLU A 633 -5.77 -19.81 33.31
CA GLU A 633 -5.24 -18.59 32.70
C GLU A 633 -6.14 -18.05 31.58
N TRP A 634 -6.03 -16.75 31.30
CA TRP A 634 -6.67 -16.10 30.17
C TRP A 634 -5.72 -16.02 28.99
N ILE A 635 -6.07 -16.67 27.89
CA ILE A 635 -5.28 -16.74 26.67
C ILE A 635 -5.92 -15.85 25.61
N VAL A 636 -5.15 -14.94 25.01
CA VAL A 636 -5.60 -14.10 23.90
C VAL A 636 -5.83 -14.97 22.66
N VAL A 637 -7.04 -14.92 22.11
CA VAL A 637 -7.42 -15.65 20.89
C VAL A 637 -7.65 -14.73 19.69
N ALA A 638 -7.95 -13.45 19.94
CA ALA A 638 -8.07 -12.42 18.90
C ALA A 638 -7.70 -11.03 19.42
N THR A 639 -7.29 -10.15 18.51
CA THR A 639 -6.89 -8.75 18.74
C THR A 639 -7.54 -7.86 17.69
N ASP A 640 -7.38 -6.53 17.77
CA ASP A 640 -7.83 -5.59 16.73
C ASP A 640 -7.17 -5.75 15.34
N ALA A 641 -6.28 -6.72 15.16
CA ALA A 641 -5.73 -7.13 13.88
C ALA A 641 -6.45 -8.33 13.24
N ASN A 642 -7.26 -9.05 14.02
CA ASN A 642 -7.97 -10.25 13.56
C ASN A 642 -9.28 -9.87 12.86
N TRP A 643 -9.53 -10.49 11.70
CA TRP A 643 -10.63 -10.17 10.78
C TRP A 643 -12.02 -10.13 11.42
N GLU A 644 -12.25 -11.03 12.37
CA GLU A 644 -13.52 -11.22 13.05
C GLU A 644 -13.80 -10.19 14.16
N THR A 645 -12.83 -9.33 14.47
CA THR A 645 -12.99 -8.29 15.48
C THR A 645 -13.14 -6.93 14.83
N MET A 646 -13.89 -6.05 15.49
CA MET A 646 -13.95 -4.64 15.10
C MET A 646 -13.86 -3.76 16.35
N PHE A 647 -12.95 -2.79 16.31
CA PHE A 647 -12.88 -1.70 17.26
C PHE A 647 -13.61 -0.49 16.65
N ILE A 648 -14.63 0.03 17.31
CA ILE A 648 -15.40 1.17 16.83
C ILE A 648 -15.41 2.26 17.90
N TRP A 649 -14.98 3.47 17.55
CA TRP A 649 -14.94 4.61 18.45
C TRP A 649 -15.98 5.67 18.07
N ASN A 650 -16.66 6.21 19.08
CA ASN A 650 -17.66 7.24 18.90
C ASN A 650 -17.45 8.40 19.88
N ARG A 651 -17.55 9.63 19.37
CA ARG A 651 -17.65 10.84 20.18
C ARG A 651 -19.09 11.01 20.66
N ASP A 652 -19.31 11.01 21.97
CA ASP A 652 -20.62 11.32 22.56
C ASP A 652 -20.85 12.83 22.63
N SER A 653 -19.85 13.58 23.10
CA SER A 653 -19.92 15.03 23.25
C SER A 653 -18.56 15.67 23.08
N VAL A 654 -18.44 16.55 22.08
CA VAL A 654 -17.23 17.37 21.86
C VAL A 654 -17.01 18.31 23.03
N LEU A 655 -18.07 18.98 23.50
CA LEU A 655 -17.96 19.97 24.57
C LEU A 655 -17.54 19.35 25.90
N LEU A 656 -18.05 18.14 26.21
CA LEU A 656 -17.75 17.45 27.46
C LEU A 656 -16.54 16.52 27.37
N GLY A 657 -16.01 16.28 26.17
CA GLY A 657 -14.89 15.35 25.96
C GLY A 657 -15.23 13.87 26.20
N THR A 658 -16.51 13.49 26.21
CA THR A 658 -16.94 12.10 26.47
C THR A 658 -16.97 11.29 25.17
N SER A 659 -16.63 10.00 25.26
CA SER A 659 -16.66 9.06 24.15
C SER A 659 -16.89 7.62 24.62
N ASP A 660 -17.23 6.77 23.66
CA ASP A 660 -17.38 5.34 23.84
C ASP A 660 -16.58 4.54 22.80
N ALA A 661 -16.29 3.28 23.15
CA ALA A 661 -15.70 2.30 22.26
C ALA A 661 -16.56 1.04 22.25
N THR A 662 -17.07 0.66 21.09
CA THR A 662 -17.74 -0.62 20.85
C THR A 662 -16.74 -1.61 20.28
N VAL A 663 -16.60 -2.76 20.94
CA VAL A 663 -15.87 -3.92 20.44
C VAL A 663 -16.88 -4.95 19.95
N LEU A 664 -16.73 -5.36 18.69
CA LEU A 664 -17.47 -6.47 18.09
C LEU A 664 -16.56 -7.68 17.91
N TRP A 665 -17.11 -8.87 18.14
CA TRP A 665 -16.46 -10.14 17.81
C TRP A 665 -17.47 -11.06 17.11
N ASP A 666 -17.26 -11.30 15.82
CA ASP A 666 -17.97 -12.30 15.02
C ASP A 666 -17.39 -13.68 15.31
N ILE A 667 -18.02 -14.47 16.17
CA ILE A 667 -17.44 -15.73 16.65
C ILE A 667 -17.18 -16.68 15.47
N PRO A 668 -15.91 -17.01 15.14
CA PRO A 668 -15.61 -17.95 14.06
C PRO A 668 -16.28 -19.30 14.26
N LEU A 669 -16.68 -19.98 13.17
CA LEU A 669 -17.41 -21.25 13.24
C LEU A 669 -16.62 -22.39 13.90
N ASP A 670 -15.28 -22.29 13.89
CA ASP A 670 -14.33 -23.22 14.49
C ASP A 670 -13.89 -22.82 15.91
N THR A 671 -14.53 -21.81 16.51
CA THR A 671 -14.23 -21.37 17.87
C THR A 671 -14.49 -22.49 18.87
N LYS A 672 -13.47 -22.77 19.70
CA LYS A 672 -13.58 -23.79 20.75
C LYS A 672 -14.62 -23.37 21.80
N PRO A 673 -15.51 -24.26 22.24
CA PRO A 673 -16.40 -23.97 23.36
C PRO A 673 -15.59 -23.61 24.61
N GLY A 674 -16.12 -22.70 25.42
CA GLY A 674 -15.42 -22.26 26.62
C GLY A 674 -15.94 -20.96 27.20
N LEU A 675 -15.23 -20.47 28.21
CA LEU A 675 -15.49 -19.19 28.85
C LEU A 675 -14.60 -18.12 28.21
N TYR A 676 -15.19 -16.99 27.88
CA TYR A 676 -14.56 -15.90 27.16
C TYR A 676 -14.79 -14.56 27.87
N ARG A 677 -13.93 -13.59 27.60
CA ARG A 677 -14.15 -12.17 27.92
C ARG A 677 -13.52 -11.27 26.85
N ILE A 678 -13.96 -10.02 26.82
CA ILE A 678 -13.37 -8.99 25.97
C ILE A 678 -12.72 -7.95 26.86
N ARG A 679 -11.47 -7.58 26.56
CA ARG A 679 -10.77 -6.46 27.19
C ARG A 679 -10.57 -5.32 26.21
N TYR A 680 -10.51 -4.11 26.77
CA TYR A 680 -10.30 -2.86 26.07
C TYR A 680 -9.12 -2.12 26.69
N PHE A 681 -8.24 -1.57 25.86
CA PHE A 681 -7.05 -0.82 26.25
C PHE A 681 -7.09 0.57 25.62
N GLY A 682 -6.92 1.62 26.42
CA GLY A 682 -6.98 2.99 25.93
C GLY A 682 -6.04 3.94 26.67
N ASP A 683 -5.97 5.16 26.17
CA ASP A 683 -5.19 6.24 26.77
C ASP A 683 -6.06 7.50 26.79
N HIS A 684 -6.20 8.13 27.95
CA HIS A 684 -7.00 9.34 28.10
C HIS A 684 -6.13 10.56 28.37
N LYS A 685 -6.50 11.71 27.80
CA LYS A 685 -5.82 12.98 28.02
C LYS A 685 -6.61 13.83 29.01
N ASN A 686 -6.02 14.17 30.15
CA ASN A 686 -6.68 15.03 31.13
C ASN A 686 -6.60 16.53 30.74
N ILE A 687 -7.30 17.39 31.48
CA ILE A 687 -7.38 18.84 31.21
C ILE A 687 -6.05 19.59 31.28
N ILE A 688 -5.02 19.03 31.94
CA ILE A 688 -3.66 19.60 31.97
C ILE A 688 -2.76 19.03 30.85
N GLY A 689 -3.31 18.18 29.98
CA GLY A 689 -2.66 17.64 28.81
C GLY A 689 -1.84 16.36 29.03
N LYS A 690 -1.86 15.77 30.24
CA LYS A 690 -1.18 14.50 30.53
C LYS A 690 -2.00 13.33 29.99
N ILE A 691 -1.32 12.40 29.31
CA ILE A 691 -1.90 11.15 28.80
C ILE A 691 -1.66 10.03 29.82
N GLN A 692 -2.69 9.23 30.12
CA GLN A 692 -2.64 8.11 31.06
C GLN A 692 -3.34 6.89 30.47
N GLU A 693 -2.68 5.74 30.57
CA GLU A 693 -3.22 4.45 30.13
C GLU A 693 -4.31 3.97 31.09
N PHE A 694 -5.31 3.28 30.55
CA PHE A 694 -6.34 2.57 31.29
C PHE A 694 -6.71 1.28 30.55
N GLU A 695 -7.33 0.36 31.27
CA GLU A 695 -7.89 -0.86 30.71
C GLU A 695 -9.24 -1.20 31.33
N GLY A 696 -10.02 -1.99 30.61
CA GLY A 696 -11.34 -2.45 30.99
C GLY A 696 -11.58 -3.88 30.57
N ALA A 697 -12.50 -4.57 31.24
CA ALA A 697 -12.92 -5.92 30.88
C ALA A 697 -14.45 -6.04 30.94
N SER A 698 -15.02 -6.80 30.00
CA SER A 698 -16.39 -7.26 30.09
C SER A 698 -16.57 -8.27 31.22
N ARG A 699 -17.83 -8.56 31.59
CA ARG A 699 -18.14 -9.82 32.28
C ARG A 699 -17.78 -11.01 31.38
N GLU A 700 -17.60 -12.15 32.01
CA GLU A 700 -17.37 -13.42 31.33
C GLU A 700 -18.65 -13.90 30.63
N PHE A 701 -18.48 -14.60 29.51
CA PHE A 701 -19.58 -15.21 28.77
C PHE A 701 -19.15 -16.55 28.17
N LYS A 702 -20.11 -17.45 27.93
CA LYS A 702 -19.84 -18.78 27.36
C LYS A 702 -20.04 -18.79 25.86
N VAL A 703 -19.17 -19.47 25.14
CA VAL A 703 -19.40 -19.87 23.75
C VAL A 703 -19.65 -21.38 23.75
N ASN A 704 -20.80 -21.78 23.23
CA ASN A 704 -21.23 -23.17 23.12
C ASN A 704 -20.94 -23.72 21.71
N GLU A 705 -20.99 -25.05 21.58
CA GLU A 705 -20.99 -25.70 20.27
C GLU A 705 -22.18 -25.23 19.42
N LEU A 706 -22.01 -25.30 18.10
CA LEU A 706 -23.13 -25.15 17.16
C LEU A 706 -24.19 -26.20 17.48
N PRO A 707 -25.49 -25.84 17.56
CA PRO A 707 -26.55 -26.83 17.65
C PRO A 707 -26.42 -27.81 16.48
N SER A 708 -26.33 -29.10 16.77
CA SER A 708 -26.42 -30.14 15.74
C SER A 708 -27.84 -30.10 15.16
N PHE A 709 -27.97 -29.69 13.90
CA PHE A 709 -29.24 -29.72 13.16
C PHE A 709 -29.47 -31.06 12.49
#